data_AF-A0A2M4CRU2-F1
#
_entry.id   AF-A0A2M4CRU2-F1
#
_cell.length_a   1.000
_cell.length_b   1.000
_cell.length_c   1.000
_cell.angle_alpha   90.00
_cell.angle_beta   90.00
_cell.angle_gamma   90.00
#
_symmetry.space_group_name_H-M   'P 1'
#
loop_
_entity.id
_entity.type
_entity.pdbx_description
1 polymer ?
#
loop_
_entity_poly.entity_id
_entity_poly.type
_entity_poly.pdbx_seq_one_letter_code
_entity_poly.pdbx_strand_id
1 'polypeptide(L)'
;SIETIKEQFDELGIEPTDEVVDRCIEICLNNNIDDPVEFVEQWMAYSVSKLSGAEPTIAYLNEMEAHEYTSKARKMGKASSMVGAGANSIASPRLDSKVSKLTTYRNVDTVEQDVLQMYGCNTPKANKSVSRLHHSKNTPDSVRGSPFATVTYSPLSSKKESEPSSTIGSSTNSKSGQIVYTYGKAHLLKHINWLPSTETSIDQQESSAKETNAKHHHGRRDAALVGNRGLSVGLQVSQFANDTSKYMFDSSYDRVMILSDRIYENGSAICYRLAQELAAVSNVTTAANGMKAPKNGIEGNGEMTAGTEDEPVAGLEMDDLDGGRKMAADWFDGIKVHHVDYPSSETIRVLGRVIIDTQSETGTSGAGGKSVNQLSIVDFDEQTLRHTQLDLSQLRGPWSLFPGQTVLLEGINPRGTLFTVQRVHHERILTLPRPPYTLERPLTMVIASAPFTGRDDLLYERLTGLLQYCATDPPDVLLLCGPFADASCSLYSEVAETFQEYFEKIVGTIMGAVGSTRTEVFIVANHDEVTGSFVYPTPPYRVANFYKNLHFLPDPCLFSIEGLEIGVTTVDTVRHLLDGECCSADAGDKIKRAFGHIFHQASFYPLNPPPEDMPVDVDMLNEFGRLTRVPNVMVCPSSMNRFVREINGCVCINPGFLDCHETDGSGSYARLVVYPPEQTATAAPAAATDADSDQQQEQTKTTTTPTVVQPSAASYIACQIVKS
;
A
#
# COMPACT_ATOMS: atom_id res chain seq x y z
N SER A 1 17.37 17.82 -38.21
CA SER A 1 17.94 18.50 -39.40
C SER A 1 19.47 18.55 -39.27
N ILE A 2 20.19 19.02 -40.28
CA ILE A 2 21.67 19.06 -40.31
C ILE A 2 22.26 19.89 -39.15
N GLU A 3 21.51 20.87 -38.64
CA GLU A 3 21.92 21.73 -37.52
C GLU A 3 21.77 21.03 -36.15
N THR A 4 20.80 20.12 -36.00
CA THR A 4 20.53 19.46 -34.71
C THR A 4 21.59 18.45 -34.28
N ILE A 5 22.35 17.79 -35.18
CA ILE A 5 23.44 16.89 -34.72
C ILE A 5 24.55 17.69 -34.05
N LYS A 6 24.87 18.87 -34.59
CA LYS A 6 25.89 19.76 -34.03
C LYS A 6 25.43 20.31 -32.68
N GLU A 7 24.18 20.77 -32.59
CA GLU A 7 23.57 21.21 -31.33
C GLU A 7 23.60 20.11 -30.24
N GLN A 8 23.32 18.85 -30.60
CA GLN A 8 23.36 17.74 -29.65
C GLN A 8 24.77 17.39 -29.17
N PHE A 9 25.80 17.55 -30.01
CA PHE A 9 27.19 17.43 -29.55
C PHE A 9 27.62 18.63 -28.71
N ASP A 10 27.19 19.84 -29.06
CA ASP A 10 27.48 21.07 -28.30
C ASP A 10 26.84 21.01 -26.89
N GLU A 11 25.64 20.45 -26.74
CA GLU A 11 24.99 20.19 -25.43
C GLU A 11 25.83 19.26 -24.53
N LEU A 12 26.63 18.38 -25.13
CA LEU A 12 27.55 17.48 -24.45
C LEU A 12 28.96 18.09 -24.26
N GLY A 13 29.16 19.35 -24.66
CA GLY A 13 30.44 20.07 -24.55
C GLY A 13 31.48 19.63 -25.57
N ILE A 14 31.07 19.00 -26.67
CA ILE A 14 31.94 18.54 -27.76
C ILE A 14 31.68 19.45 -28.97
N GLU A 15 32.71 20.12 -29.47
CA GLU A 15 32.61 20.94 -30.70
C GLU A 15 33.19 20.17 -31.91
N PRO A 16 32.38 19.35 -32.62
CA PRO A 16 32.87 18.59 -33.76
C PRO A 16 33.18 19.50 -34.95
N THR A 17 34.24 19.18 -35.70
CA THR A 17 34.53 19.85 -36.97
C THR A 17 33.46 19.53 -38.01
N ASP A 18 33.27 20.42 -38.98
CA ASP A 18 32.23 20.23 -40.01
C ASP A 18 32.41 18.91 -40.80
N GLU A 19 33.66 18.47 -41.01
CA GLU A 19 33.97 17.17 -41.64
C GLU A 19 33.51 15.95 -40.81
N VAL A 20 33.50 16.08 -39.48
CA VAL A 20 33.01 15.04 -38.56
C VAL A 20 31.48 15.00 -38.57
N VAL A 21 30.83 16.16 -38.57
CA VAL A 21 29.37 16.28 -38.66
C VAL A 21 28.85 15.70 -39.99
N ASP A 22 29.51 16.02 -41.10
CA ASP A 22 29.18 15.47 -42.42
C ASP A 22 29.27 13.94 -42.43
N ARG A 23 30.26 13.37 -41.74
CA ARG A 23 30.40 11.92 -41.62
C ARG A 23 29.31 11.29 -40.75
N CYS A 24 28.92 11.92 -39.65
CA CYS A 24 27.79 11.48 -38.84
C CYS A 24 26.49 11.40 -39.66
N ILE A 25 26.25 12.43 -40.49
CA ILE A 25 25.09 12.48 -41.40
C ILE A 25 25.11 11.33 -42.40
N GLU A 26 26.28 11.06 -43.01
CA GLU A 26 26.42 9.96 -43.96
C GLU A 26 26.08 8.60 -43.31
N ILE A 27 26.54 8.38 -42.08
CA ILE A 27 26.24 7.14 -41.33
C ILE A 27 24.75 7.04 -40.99
N CYS A 28 24.11 8.14 -40.59
CA CYS A 28 22.67 8.17 -40.32
C CYS A 28 21.86 7.81 -41.57
N LEU A 29 22.20 8.40 -42.72
CA LEU A 29 21.53 8.14 -44.00
C LEU A 29 21.75 6.69 -44.47
N ASN A 30 22.95 6.15 -44.30
CA ASN A 30 23.27 4.77 -44.71
C ASN A 30 22.55 3.71 -43.86
N ASN A 31 22.16 4.06 -42.62
CA ASN A 31 21.62 3.13 -41.64
C ASN A 31 20.15 3.39 -41.28
N ASN A 32 19.48 4.32 -41.97
CA ASN A 32 18.10 4.76 -41.74
C ASN A 32 17.86 5.23 -40.29
N ILE A 33 18.75 6.08 -39.78
CA ILE A 33 18.60 6.72 -38.47
C ILE A 33 18.06 8.13 -38.73
N ASP A 34 16.79 8.35 -38.39
CA ASP A 34 16.08 9.59 -38.67
C ASP A 34 16.12 10.58 -37.48
N ASP A 35 16.52 10.10 -36.29
CA ASP A 35 16.62 10.88 -35.05
C ASP A 35 18.09 11.20 -34.70
N PRO A 36 18.49 12.49 -34.71
CA PRO A 36 19.81 12.95 -34.27
C PRO A 36 20.17 12.55 -32.84
N VAL A 37 19.20 12.52 -31.93
CA VAL A 37 19.43 12.20 -30.51
C VAL A 37 19.81 10.73 -30.38
N GLU A 38 19.07 9.84 -31.05
CA GLU A 38 19.34 8.40 -31.09
C GLU A 38 20.77 8.12 -31.60
N PHE A 39 21.22 8.84 -32.63
CA PHE A 39 22.57 8.68 -33.17
C PHE A 39 23.65 9.13 -32.17
N VAL A 40 23.48 10.29 -31.53
CA VAL A 40 24.46 10.83 -30.58
C VAL A 40 24.56 9.92 -29.34
N GLU A 41 23.44 9.40 -28.84
CA GLU A 41 23.42 8.43 -27.73
C GLU A 41 24.17 7.14 -28.10
N GLN A 42 23.96 6.62 -29.31
CA GLN A 42 24.68 5.43 -29.81
C GLN A 42 26.18 5.68 -29.92
N TRP A 43 26.57 6.86 -30.41
CA TRP A 43 27.97 7.26 -30.42
C TRP A 43 28.56 7.35 -29.01
N MET A 44 27.85 7.94 -28.05
CA MET A 44 28.33 8.06 -26.67
C MET A 44 28.49 6.68 -26.01
N ALA A 45 27.54 5.78 -26.21
CA ALA A 45 27.62 4.41 -25.72
C ALA A 45 28.83 3.67 -26.33
N TYR A 46 29.07 3.82 -27.64
CA TYR A 46 30.21 3.23 -28.32
C TYR A 46 31.54 3.81 -27.83
N SER A 47 31.62 5.14 -27.73
CA SER A 47 32.83 5.83 -27.28
C SER A 47 33.22 5.44 -25.85
N VAL A 48 32.27 5.43 -24.92
CA VAL A 48 32.53 5.01 -23.53
C VAL A 48 32.96 3.54 -23.45
N SER A 49 32.29 2.66 -24.20
CA SER A 49 32.52 1.21 -24.09
C SER A 49 33.76 0.71 -24.85
N LYS A 50 34.16 1.36 -25.95
CA LYS A 50 35.25 0.89 -26.82
C LYS A 50 36.42 1.85 -26.92
N LEU A 51 36.19 3.15 -26.74
CA LEU A 51 37.19 4.20 -26.93
C LEU A 51 37.50 4.97 -25.64
N SER A 52 37.02 4.48 -24.48
CA SER A 52 37.20 5.12 -23.16
C SER A 52 36.73 6.58 -23.11
N GLY A 53 35.68 6.92 -23.86
CA GLY A 53 35.08 8.26 -23.88
C GLY A 53 35.78 9.26 -24.82
N ALA A 54 36.49 8.80 -25.85
CA ALA A 54 37.11 9.67 -26.83
C ALA A 54 36.10 10.51 -27.64
N GLU A 55 36.50 11.73 -28.02
CA GLU A 55 35.72 12.61 -28.88
C GLU A 55 35.53 12.05 -30.31
N PRO A 56 34.46 12.43 -31.01
CA PRO A 56 34.18 11.95 -32.37
C PRO A 56 35.24 12.39 -33.36
N THR A 57 35.87 11.41 -34.01
CA THR A 57 36.74 11.62 -35.17
C THR A 57 36.25 10.76 -36.33
N ILE A 58 36.55 11.16 -37.57
CA ILE A 58 36.18 10.39 -38.76
C ILE A 58 36.67 8.93 -38.67
N ALA A 59 37.86 8.71 -38.12
CA ALA A 59 38.42 7.37 -37.94
C ALA A 59 37.59 6.52 -36.97
N TYR A 60 37.19 7.10 -35.83
CA TYR A 60 36.39 6.41 -34.83
C TYR A 60 34.94 6.20 -35.27
N LEU A 61 34.37 7.14 -36.01
CA LEU A 61 33.03 6.99 -36.60
C LEU A 61 33.01 5.86 -37.64
N ASN A 62 34.08 5.70 -38.43
CA ASN A 62 34.23 4.56 -39.33
C ASN A 62 34.36 3.23 -38.57
N GLU A 63 35.04 3.23 -37.41
CA GLU A 63 35.17 2.06 -36.56
C GLU A 63 33.82 1.67 -35.93
N MET A 64 33.06 2.66 -35.43
CA MET A 64 31.69 2.48 -34.93
C MET A 64 30.79 1.94 -36.04
N GLU A 65 30.82 2.52 -37.25
CA GLU A 65 29.99 2.04 -38.35
C GLU A 65 30.34 0.58 -38.73
N ALA A 66 31.63 0.26 -38.74
CA ALA A 66 32.10 -1.09 -38.99
C ALA A 66 31.65 -2.08 -37.90
N HIS A 67 31.63 -1.66 -36.63
CA HIS A 67 31.29 -2.50 -35.49
C HIS A 67 29.77 -2.71 -35.35
N GLU A 68 29.00 -1.62 -35.37
CA GLU A 68 27.56 -1.64 -35.09
C GLU A 68 26.73 -2.04 -36.32
N TYR A 69 27.13 -1.60 -37.52
CA TYR A 69 26.25 -1.66 -38.69
C TYR A 69 26.62 -2.70 -39.76
N THR A 70 27.84 -3.26 -39.73
CA THR A 70 28.27 -4.29 -40.71
C THR A 70 27.57 -5.65 -40.54
N SER A 71 26.80 -5.84 -39.47
CA SER A 71 26.01 -7.05 -39.23
C SER A 71 24.75 -7.15 -40.11
N LYS A 72 24.29 -6.05 -40.72
CA LYS A 72 23.12 -6.03 -41.63
C LYS A 72 23.48 -6.44 -43.08
N ALA A 73 24.68 -6.14 -43.57
CA ALA A 73 25.09 -6.46 -44.95
C ALA A 73 25.37 -7.96 -45.21
N ARG A 74 25.68 -8.76 -44.17
CA ARG A 74 25.93 -10.21 -44.31
C ARG A 74 24.66 -11.08 -44.36
N LYS A 75 23.47 -10.51 -44.11
CA LYS A 75 22.20 -11.25 -44.10
C LYS A 75 21.45 -11.24 -45.44
N MET A 76 21.84 -10.40 -46.41
CA MET A 76 21.22 -10.35 -47.75
C MET A 76 21.84 -11.34 -48.77
N GLY A 77 22.96 -12.01 -48.45
CA GLY A 77 23.63 -12.96 -49.36
C GLY A 77 23.16 -14.42 -49.27
N LYS A 78 22.23 -14.76 -48.37
CA LYS A 78 21.82 -16.15 -48.10
C LYS A 78 20.34 -16.44 -48.37
N ALA A 79 19.63 -15.54 -49.04
CA ALA A 79 18.22 -15.69 -49.43
C ALA A 79 18.03 -15.82 -50.96
N SER A 80 19.09 -16.13 -51.71
CA SER A 80 19.00 -16.51 -53.13
C SER A 80 19.03 -18.03 -53.30
N SER A 81 18.15 -18.74 -52.60
CA SER A 81 17.70 -20.05 -53.05
C SER A 81 16.27 -20.26 -52.55
N MET A 82 15.40 -20.68 -53.48
CA MET A 82 13.96 -20.87 -53.33
C MET A 82 13.09 -19.63 -53.65
N VAL A 83 12.99 -19.33 -54.94
CA VAL A 83 11.76 -18.79 -55.54
C VAL A 83 11.32 -19.73 -56.66
N GLY A 84 10.05 -20.14 -56.61
CA GLY A 84 9.30 -20.77 -57.69
C GLY A 84 8.07 -21.48 -57.10
N ALA A 85 6.82 -21.11 -57.39
CA ALA A 85 6.28 -20.20 -58.39
C ALA A 85 4.82 -19.83 -58.04
N GLY A 86 4.44 -18.58 -58.35
CA GLY A 86 3.12 -18.06 -58.80
C GLY A 86 1.86 -18.27 -57.93
N ALA A 87 0.81 -17.44 -57.99
CA ALA A 87 0.56 -16.11 -58.52
C ALA A 87 -0.85 -15.66 -58.02
N ASN A 88 -1.03 -14.34 -57.86
CA ASN A 88 -2.27 -13.53 -57.91
C ASN A 88 -3.40 -13.72 -56.85
N SER A 89 -3.66 -12.68 -56.04
CA SER A 89 -4.63 -11.61 -56.37
C SER A 89 -4.53 -10.42 -55.40
N ILE A 90 -4.93 -9.24 -55.89
CA ILE A 90 -4.77 -7.89 -55.30
C ILE A 90 -6.07 -7.46 -54.60
N ALA A 91 -5.98 -6.94 -53.36
CA ALA A 91 -6.77 -5.81 -52.84
C ALA A 91 -6.30 -5.39 -51.41
N SER A 92 -5.89 -4.13 -51.26
CA SER A 92 -5.58 -3.43 -49.99
C SER A 92 -6.80 -2.59 -49.51
N PRO A 93 -6.76 -1.83 -48.38
CA PRO A 93 -6.38 -2.18 -47.01
C PRO A 93 -7.48 -1.78 -45.98
N ARG A 94 -7.47 -2.35 -44.77
CA ARG A 94 -8.02 -1.72 -43.56
C ARG A 94 -7.04 -1.94 -42.40
N LEU A 95 -6.61 -0.82 -41.82
CA LEU A 95 -5.64 -0.73 -40.73
C LEU A 95 -6.32 -1.14 -39.41
N ASP A 96 -5.83 -2.21 -38.80
CA ASP A 96 -5.99 -2.54 -37.38
C ASP A 96 -4.58 -2.89 -36.87
N SER A 97 -3.92 -1.98 -36.14
CA SER A 97 -2.64 -2.28 -35.49
C SER A 97 -2.88 -2.77 -34.07
N LYS A 98 -3.12 -4.08 -33.96
CA LYS A 98 -2.85 -4.86 -32.76
C LYS A 98 -1.34 -4.91 -32.53
N VAL A 99 -0.89 -4.38 -31.41
CA VAL A 99 0.44 -4.67 -30.85
C VAL A 99 0.46 -6.13 -30.41
N SER A 100 1.43 -6.89 -30.92
CA SER A 100 1.76 -8.22 -30.41
C SER A 100 3.26 -8.42 -30.39
N LYS A 101 3.77 -8.52 -29.16
CA LYS A 101 4.72 -9.51 -28.64
C LYS A 101 6.12 -9.59 -29.27
N LEU A 102 7.07 -9.20 -28.43
CA LEU A 102 8.22 -9.98 -27.93
C LEU A 102 9.21 -10.55 -28.96
N THR A 103 10.46 -10.12 -28.84
CA THR A 103 11.61 -10.99 -29.06
C THR A 103 12.61 -10.83 -27.91
N THR A 104 12.69 -11.89 -27.11
CA THR A 104 13.65 -12.18 -26.07
C THR A 104 15.07 -12.21 -26.63
N TYR A 105 16.00 -11.47 -26.02
CA TYR A 105 17.44 -11.71 -26.19
C TYR A 105 18.01 -12.52 -25.03
N ARG A 106 18.79 -13.49 -25.48
CA ARG A 106 19.40 -14.66 -24.86
C ARG A 106 20.55 -14.27 -23.91
N ASN A 107 20.64 -14.97 -22.78
CA ASN A 107 21.74 -14.97 -21.80
C ASN A 107 23.15 -14.91 -22.42
N VAL A 108 24.03 -14.10 -21.83
CA VAL A 108 25.49 -14.29 -21.87
C VAL A 108 26.06 -13.95 -20.49
N ASP A 109 26.17 -14.98 -19.63
CA ASP A 109 27.10 -15.00 -18.50
C ASP A 109 28.52 -15.06 -19.06
N THR A 110 29.36 -14.01 -18.96
CA THR A 110 30.85 -14.11 -18.99
C THR A 110 31.67 -12.81 -18.83
N VAL A 111 31.13 -11.64 -18.48
CA VAL A 111 31.91 -10.37 -18.55
C VAL A 111 32.22 -9.70 -17.20
N GLU A 112 31.90 -10.31 -16.06
CA GLU A 112 32.17 -9.69 -14.74
C GLU A 112 33.65 -9.73 -14.31
N GLN A 113 34.55 -10.35 -15.08
CA GLN A 113 35.92 -10.58 -14.62
C GLN A 113 36.95 -9.52 -15.09
N ASP A 114 36.59 -8.65 -16.04
CA ASP A 114 37.52 -7.66 -16.60
C ASP A 114 37.38 -6.24 -16.01
N VAL A 115 36.33 -5.98 -15.22
CA VAL A 115 36.11 -4.63 -14.63
C VAL A 115 37.02 -4.37 -13.42
N LEU A 116 37.57 -5.42 -12.80
CA LEU A 116 38.43 -5.30 -11.62
C LEU A 116 39.92 -5.04 -11.94
N GLN A 117 40.32 -5.12 -13.21
CA GLN A 117 41.72 -4.94 -13.63
C GLN A 117 42.08 -3.47 -13.97
N MET A 118 41.10 -2.58 -13.98
CA MET A 118 41.26 -1.16 -14.34
C MET A 118 41.60 -0.24 -13.16
N TYR A 119 41.55 -0.75 -11.92
CA TYR A 119 42.04 -0.04 -10.74
C TYR A 119 43.48 -0.49 -10.41
N GLY A 120 44.45 0.34 -10.78
CA GLY A 120 45.89 0.06 -10.67
C GLY A 120 46.43 -0.13 -9.25
N CYS A 121 46.16 -1.28 -8.65
CA CYS A 121 46.81 -1.75 -7.42
C CYS A 121 48.03 -2.60 -7.78
N ASN A 122 49.21 -1.97 -7.85
CA ASN A 122 50.48 -2.67 -7.99
C ASN A 122 50.90 -3.33 -6.66
N THR A 123 50.60 -4.61 -6.47
CA THR A 123 51.19 -5.45 -5.40
C THR A 123 52.49 -6.12 -5.87
N PRO A 124 53.57 -6.13 -5.06
CA PRO A 124 54.85 -6.70 -5.48
C PRO A 124 54.81 -8.24 -5.51
N LYS A 125 55.46 -8.83 -6.53
CA LYS A 125 55.60 -10.27 -6.72
C LYS A 125 56.49 -10.90 -5.64
N ALA A 126 56.00 -11.95 -4.99
CA ALA A 126 56.86 -12.96 -4.36
C ALA A 126 56.22 -14.36 -4.35
N ASN A 127 56.95 -15.31 -4.94
CA ASN A 127 56.71 -16.75 -4.85
C ASN A 127 56.98 -17.25 -3.42
N LYS A 128 56.08 -18.08 -2.87
CA LYS A 128 56.37 -19.39 -2.24
C LYS A 128 55.10 -19.97 -1.58
N SER A 129 54.90 -21.27 -1.77
CA SER A 129 53.87 -22.07 -1.12
C SER A 129 54.11 -22.19 0.38
N VAL A 130 53.08 -21.98 1.20
CA VAL A 130 53.11 -22.37 2.62
C VAL A 130 51.76 -22.91 3.08
N SER A 131 51.80 -24.22 3.37
CA SER A 131 51.11 -24.98 4.41
C SER A 131 49.73 -24.56 4.93
N ARG A 132 48.77 -25.47 4.70
CA ARG A 132 47.55 -25.74 5.48
C ARG A 132 47.80 -25.52 6.98
N LEU A 133 47.16 -24.51 7.58
CA LEU A 133 47.22 -24.25 9.02
C LEU A 133 46.20 -25.14 9.74
N HIS A 134 46.71 -25.85 10.74
CA HIS A 134 45.99 -26.80 11.56
C HIS A 134 44.89 -26.13 12.39
N HIS A 135 43.73 -26.79 12.43
CA HIS A 135 42.66 -26.55 13.39
C HIS A 135 43.23 -26.60 14.82
N SER A 136 43.17 -25.49 15.53
CA SER A 136 43.38 -25.44 16.97
C SER A 136 42.22 -26.17 17.65
N LYS A 137 42.42 -27.44 18.00
CA LYS A 137 41.62 -28.14 18.99
C LYS A 137 41.87 -27.46 20.34
N ASN A 138 41.04 -26.49 20.72
CA ASN A 138 40.74 -26.04 22.10
C ASN A 138 39.98 -24.71 22.06
N THR A 139 38.81 -24.68 21.43
CA THR A 139 37.75 -23.74 21.81
C THR A 139 36.72 -24.54 22.61
N PRO A 140 36.45 -24.18 23.88
CA PRO A 140 35.42 -24.87 24.65
C PRO A 140 34.05 -24.62 23.99
N ASP A 141 33.28 -25.69 23.80
CA ASP A 141 31.89 -25.61 23.39
C ASP A 141 31.13 -24.68 24.35
N SER A 142 30.73 -23.50 23.87
CA SER A 142 29.82 -22.66 24.62
C SER A 142 28.44 -23.29 24.53
N VAL A 143 28.08 -24.01 25.60
CA VAL A 143 26.74 -24.54 25.83
C VAL A 143 25.74 -23.39 25.79
N ARG A 144 24.71 -23.53 24.94
CA ARG A 144 23.57 -22.63 24.64
C ARG A 144 23.88 -21.39 23.77
N GLY A 145 24.17 -21.61 22.49
CA GLY A 145 24.06 -20.56 21.47
C GLY A 145 22.60 -20.36 21.04
N SER A 146 22.13 -19.12 20.98
CA SER A 146 20.85 -18.78 20.32
C SER A 146 20.86 -19.31 18.87
N PRO A 147 19.73 -19.82 18.32
CA PRO A 147 19.67 -20.22 16.92
C PRO A 147 19.93 -19.06 15.94
N PHE A 148 19.88 -17.81 16.43
CA PHE A 148 20.18 -16.59 15.68
C PHE A 148 21.62 -16.11 15.83
N ALA A 149 22.50 -16.89 16.48
CA ALA A 149 23.89 -16.48 16.71
C ALA A 149 24.62 -16.18 15.39
N THR A 150 25.27 -15.01 15.36
CA THR A 150 26.08 -14.54 14.24
C THR A 150 27.57 -14.58 14.58
N VAL A 151 28.41 -14.64 13.54
CA VAL A 151 29.86 -14.50 13.66
C VAL A 151 30.16 -13.00 13.63
N THR A 152 30.90 -12.49 14.62
CA THR A 152 31.24 -11.06 14.71
C THR A 152 32.75 -10.84 14.65
N TYR A 153 33.17 -9.67 14.13
CA TYR A 153 34.59 -9.31 14.01
C TYR A 153 35.28 -9.11 15.38
N SER A 154 34.50 -8.73 16.38
CA SER A 154 34.90 -8.68 17.79
C SER A 154 33.89 -9.48 18.60
N PRO A 155 34.26 -10.13 19.72
CA PRO A 155 33.26 -10.68 20.60
C PRO A 155 32.33 -9.55 21.03
N LEU A 156 31.08 -9.56 20.55
CA LEU A 156 30.01 -8.72 21.09
C LEU A 156 30.11 -8.88 22.60
N SER A 157 30.34 -7.79 23.31
CA SER A 157 30.66 -7.85 24.73
C SER A 157 29.47 -8.47 25.46
N SER A 158 29.54 -9.77 25.74
CA SER A 158 28.77 -10.42 26.80
C SER A 158 29.31 -9.87 28.11
N LYS A 159 29.03 -8.61 28.39
CA LYS A 159 29.57 -7.92 29.55
C LYS A 159 28.78 -8.40 30.77
N LYS A 160 29.40 -9.38 31.44
CA LYS A 160 29.23 -9.81 32.83
C LYS A 160 27.83 -10.28 33.22
N GLU A 161 27.77 -11.52 33.70
CA GLU A 161 27.02 -11.83 34.91
C GLU A 161 27.29 -10.71 35.93
N SER A 162 26.36 -9.78 36.04
CA SER A 162 26.33 -8.85 37.15
C SER A 162 25.75 -9.61 38.31
N GLU A 163 26.55 -9.81 39.36
CA GLU A 163 25.99 -9.92 40.70
C GLU A 163 24.96 -8.80 40.90
N PRO A 164 23.83 -9.09 41.57
CA PRO A 164 22.59 -8.36 41.39
C PRO A 164 22.78 -6.89 41.77
N SER A 165 22.53 -6.00 40.82
CA SER A 165 22.38 -4.59 41.10
C SER A 165 21.18 -4.41 42.03
N SER A 166 21.48 -3.96 43.24
CA SER A 166 20.55 -3.71 44.32
C SER A 166 19.72 -2.45 44.05
N THR A 167 18.80 -2.56 43.08
CA THR A 167 17.59 -1.71 43.03
C THR A 167 16.40 -2.38 42.34
N ILE A 168 16.37 -3.71 42.26
CA ILE A 168 15.14 -4.46 41.95
C ILE A 168 14.61 -5.01 43.27
N GLY A 169 13.61 -4.31 43.81
CA GLY A 169 12.80 -4.85 44.90
C GLY A 169 12.21 -6.18 44.48
N SER A 170 12.24 -7.15 45.40
CA SER A 170 11.55 -8.42 45.23
C SER A 170 10.05 -8.20 45.03
N SER A 171 9.53 -8.46 43.82
CA SER A 171 8.09 -8.72 43.56
C SER A 171 7.95 -9.42 42.20
N THR A 172 7.72 -10.74 42.15
CA THR A 172 6.41 -11.37 41.86
C THR A 172 5.73 -10.92 40.55
N ASN A 173 5.54 -11.91 39.65
CA ASN A 173 4.76 -11.93 38.38
C ASN A 173 5.47 -11.45 37.10
N SER A 174 6.07 -12.40 36.36
CA SER A 174 6.25 -12.24 34.91
C SER A 174 4.87 -11.97 34.29
N LYS A 175 4.70 -10.82 33.65
CA LYS A 175 3.47 -10.44 32.94
C LYS A 175 3.41 -10.99 31.51
N SER A 176 4.37 -11.82 31.11
CA SER A 176 4.32 -12.51 29.80
C SER A 176 3.06 -13.38 29.72
N GLY A 177 2.39 -13.36 28.58
CA GLY A 177 1.09 -14.00 28.38
C GLY A 177 -0.11 -13.21 28.92
N GLN A 178 0.10 -12.06 29.57
CA GLN A 178 -1.01 -11.20 30.01
C GLN A 178 -1.72 -10.57 28.81
N ILE A 179 -3.04 -10.68 28.80
CA ILE A 179 -3.89 -10.00 27.80
C ILE A 179 -3.99 -8.51 28.14
N VAL A 180 -3.55 -7.66 27.22
CA VAL A 180 -3.56 -6.19 27.34
C VAL A 180 -4.79 -5.60 26.68
N TYR A 181 -5.28 -6.23 25.61
CA TYR A 181 -6.43 -5.79 24.86
C TYR A 181 -7.29 -6.97 24.42
N THR A 182 -8.61 -6.81 24.39
CA THR A 182 -9.55 -7.79 23.85
C THR A 182 -10.61 -7.08 23.02
N TYR A 183 -10.87 -7.62 21.84
CA TYR A 183 -11.88 -7.18 20.89
C TYR A 183 -12.68 -8.38 20.38
N GLY A 184 -13.95 -8.17 20.09
CA GLY A 184 -14.86 -9.18 19.55
C GLY A 184 -16.13 -9.32 20.36
N LYS A 185 -17.17 -9.91 19.74
CA LYS A 185 -18.44 -10.14 20.44
C LYS A 185 -18.25 -11.17 21.56
N ALA A 186 -18.94 -10.96 22.68
CA ALA A 186 -18.83 -11.81 23.86
C ALA A 186 -19.14 -13.29 23.61
N HIS A 187 -20.00 -13.61 22.62
CA HIS A 187 -20.26 -15.00 22.26
C HIS A 187 -19.04 -15.64 21.59
N LEU A 188 -18.38 -14.95 20.64
CA LEU A 188 -17.14 -15.43 20.02
C LEU A 188 -16.07 -15.66 21.07
N LEU A 189 -15.86 -14.68 21.96
CA LEU A 189 -14.85 -14.77 23.01
C LEU A 189 -15.05 -15.94 23.99
N LYS A 190 -16.29 -16.41 24.18
CA LYS A 190 -16.60 -17.59 25.02
C LYS A 190 -16.30 -18.92 24.35
N HIS A 191 -16.32 -18.96 23.01
CA HIS A 191 -16.07 -20.18 22.23
C HIS A 191 -14.59 -20.39 21.91
N ILE A 192 -13.73 -19.42 22.20
CA ILE A 192 -12.30 -19.53 21.88
C ILE A 192 -11.54 -20.06 23.09
N ASN A 193 -10.96 -21.25 22.95
CA ASN A 193 -9.93 -21.71 23.87
C ASN A 193 -8.58 -21.16 23.38
N TRP A 194 -8.16 -20.04 23.95
CA TRP A 194 -6.91 -19.37 23.59
C TRP A 194 -5.67 -19.90 24.35
N LEU A 195 -5.84 -20.94 25.16
CA LEU A 195 -4.80 -21.54 25.98
C LEU A 195 -4.42 -22.91 25.43
N PRO A 196 -3.14 -23.31 25.48
CA PRO A 196 -2.74 -24.68 25.21
C PRO A 196 -3.53 -25.63 26.11
N SER A 197 -3.96 -26.77 25.55
CA SER A 197 -4.56 -27.85 26.33
C SER A 197 -3.52 -28.34 27.34
N THR A 198 -3.58 -27.86 28.58
CA THR A 198 -2.75 -28.40 29.65
C THR A 198 -3.29 -29.79 29.96
N GLU A 199 -2.48 -30.81 29.69
CA GLU A 199 -2.70 -32.15 30.24
C GLU A 199 -2.79 -32.01 31.76
N THR A 200 -4.01 -31.98 32.27
CA THR A 200 -4.27 -32.10 33.68
C THR A 200 -4.24 -33.59 33.99
N SER A 201 -3.15 -33.94 34.66
CA SER A 201 -2.92 -35.07 35.53
C SER A 201 -4.16 -35.91 35.88
N ILE A 202 -3.99 -37.20 35.65
CA ILE A 202 -4.78 -38.30 36.20
C ILE A 202 -5.15 -37.99 37.66
N ASP A 203 -6.44 -37.80 37.94
CA ASP A 203 -7.00 -38.05 39.26
C ASP A 203 -8.17 -39.02 39.13
N GLN A 204 -7.95 -40.18 39.76
CA GLN A 204 -8.96 -41.20 39.99
C GLN A 204 -10.05 -40.63 40.89
N GLN A 205 -11.30 -40.64 40.41
CA GLN A 205 -12.44 -40.76 41.30
C GLN A 205 -13.51 -41.65 40.67
N GLU A 206 -13.54 -42.89 41.13
CA GLU A 206 -14.68 -43.78 41.02
C GLU A 206 -15.92 -43.11 41.61
N SER A 207 -17.01 -43.06 40.85
CA SER A 207 -18.34 -43.20 41.42
C SER A 207 -19.26 -43.96 40.47
N SER A 208 -19.98 -44.89 41.06
CA SER A 208 -20.55 -46.10 40.48
C SER A 208 -21.95 -45.93 39.88
N ALA A 209 -22.22 -46.76 38.88
CA ALA A 209 -23.49 -47.41 38.53
C ALA A 209 -24.58 -46.59 37.79
N LYS A 210 -24.81 -46.95 36.53
CA LYS A 210 -25.82 -47.98 36.17
C LYS A 210 -25.73 -48.35 34.67
N GLU A 211 -25.43 -49.62 34.42
CA GLU A 211 -25.63 -50.27 33.13
C GLU A 211 -27.12 -50.37 32.80
N THR A 212 -27.50 -49.98 31.59
CA THR A 212 -28.59 -50.66 30.86
C THR A 212 -28.11 -51.02 29.47
N ASN A 213 -28.17 -52.33 29.25
CA ASN A 213 -27.62 -53.09 28.14
C ASN A 213 -28.58 -53.04 26.94
N ALA A 214 -28.13 -52.58 25.77
CA ALA A 214 -28.82 -52.77 24.49
C ALA A 214 -27.83 -52.88 23.31
N LYS A 215 -27.41 -54.12 23.09
CA LYS A 215 -26.99 -54.79 21.84
C LYS A 215 -26.68 -53.97 20.58
N HIS A 216 -25.41 -54.09 20.17
CA HIS A 216 -24.85 -54.20 18.81
C HIS A 216 -25.73 -53.91 17.59
N HIS A 217 -25.26 -52.96 16.78
CA HIS A 217 -25.16 -53.14 15.32
C HIS A 217 -23.78 -52.69 14.84
N HIS A 218 -23.03 -53.60 14.21
CA HIS A 218 -21.80 -53.30 13.49
C HIS A 218 -22.12 -52.43 12.26
N GLY A 219 -21.61 -51.20 12.25
CA GLY A 219 -21.60 -50.30 11.11
C GLY A 219 -20.23 -49.63 11.03
N ARG A 220 -19.40 -50.16 10.14
CA ARG A 220 -18.14 -49.60 9.64
C ARG A 220 -18.32 -48.09 9.40
N ARG A 221 -17.70 -47.25 10.24
CA ARG A 221 -17.55 -45.82 9.95
C ARG A 221 -16.28 -45.64 9.16
N ASP A 222 -16.47 -45.31 7.90
CA ASP A 222 -15.43 -44.86 6.99
C ASP A 222 -14.71 -43.65 7.61
N ALA A 223 -13.40 -43.80 7.79
CA ALA A 223 -12.49 -42.69 7.92
C ALA A 223 -12.53 -41.92 6.59
N ALA A 224 -13.33 -40.86 6.53
CA ALA A 224 -13.29 -39.94 5.41
C ALA A 224 -11.91 -39.27 5.39
N LEU A 225 -11.18 -39.52 4.31
CA LEU A 225 -9.89 -38.91 3.99
C LEU A 225 -10.00 -37.39 4.10
N VAL A 226 -9.24 -36.80 5.04
CA VAL A 226 -8.96 -35.37 5.05
C VAL A 226 -8.02 -35.09 3.88
N GLY A 227 -8.61 -34.70 2.76
CA GLY A 227 -7.90 -34.21 1.59
C GLY A 227 -7.17 -32.91 1.90
N ASN A 228 -5.94 -32.84 1.43
CA ASN A 228 -4.96 -31.77 1.58
C ASN A 228 -5.42 -30.46 0.90
N ARG A 229 -6.38 -29.71 1.47
CA ARG A 229 -6.72 -28.36 1.00
C ARG A 229 -5.82 -27.33 1.69
N GLY A 230 -4.87 -26.76 0.94
CA GLY A 230 -4.12 -25.56 1.35
C GLY A 230 -5.01 -24.33 1.42
N LEU A 231 -4.61 -23.30 2.17
CA LEU A 231 -5.32 -22.03 2.23
C LEU A 231 -5.22 -21.32 0.87
N SER A 232 -6.34 -20.83 0.36
CA SER A 232 -6.40 -19.98 -0.82
C SER A 232 -5.93 -18.57 -0.44
N VAL A 233 -4.75 -18.23 -0.94
CA VAL A 233 -4.15 -16.91 -0.79
C VAL A 233 -4.29 -16.17 -2.11
N GLY A 234 -5.06 -15.09 -2.10
CA GLY A 234 -5.18 -14.15 -3.21
C GLY A 234 -4.29 -12.93 -2.95
N LEU A 235 -3.20 -12.80 -3.68
CA LEU A 235 -2.34 -11.61 -3.64
C LEU A 235 -2.65 -10.74 -4.86
N GLN A 236 -3.00 -9.46 -4.65
CA GLN A 236 -2.93 -8.46 -5.73
C GLN A 236 -1.48 -7.93 -5.87
N VAL A 237 -0.52 -8.84 -6.00
CA VAL A 237 0.93 -8.50 -6.07
C VAL A 237 1.45 -8.56 -7.51
N SER A 238 0.55 -8.65 -8.49
CA SER A 238 0.89 -8.81 -9.90
C SER A 238 1.68 -7.64 -10.53
N GLN A 239 2.15 -6.65 -9.77
CA GLN A 239 2.84 -5.46 -10.29
C GLN A 239 4.19 -5.11 -9.64
N PHE A 240 4.68 -5.80 -8.60
CA PHE A 240 6.09 -5.59 -8.16
C PHE A 240 7.11 -6.28 -9.10
N ALA A 241 6.65 -6.79 -10.25
CA ALA A 241 7.39 -7.63 -11.18
C ALA A 241 8.30 -6.87 -12.16
N ASN A 242 8.79 -5.68 -11.78
CA ASN A 242 9.95 -5.08 -12.42
C ASN A 242 11.03 -4.90 -11.35
N ASP A 243 12.14 -5.61 -11.53
CA ASP A 243 13.29 -5.79 -10.63
C ASP A 243 14.09 -4.52 -10.29
N THR A 244 13.53 -3.34 -10.51
CA THR A 244 14.16 -2.07 -10.22
C THR A 244 13.11 -1.13 -9.64
N SER A 245 13.37 -0.55 -8.46
CA SER A 245 12.91 0.81 -8.20
C SER A 245 13.37 1.60 -9.43
N LYS A 246 12.43 1.92 -10.34
CA LYS A 246 12.78 2.24 -11.72
C LYS A 246 13.75 3.42 -11.78
N TYR A 247 13.72 4.29 -10.76
CA TYR A 247 14.67 5.35 -10.51
C TYR A 247 14.83 5.56 -8.98
N MET A 248 16.06 5.65 -8.45
CA MET A 248 16.31 6.27 -7.13
C MET A 248 16.31 7.81 -7.23
N PHE A 249 15.60 8.34 -8.24
CA PHE A 249 15.53 9.75 -8.57
C PHE A 249 14.06 10.10 -8.76
N ASP A 250 13.61 11.15 -8.07
CA ASP A 250 12.25 11.70 -8.19
C ASP A 250 12.29 12.86 -9.19
N SER A 251 11.34 12.87 -10.13
CA SER A 251 11.13 13.96 -11.08
C SER A 251 10.11 14.91 -10.47
N SER A 252 10.53 16.16 -10.20
CA SER A 252 9.63 17.16 -9.63
C SER A 252 8.39 17.40 -10.49
N TYR A 253 8.52 17.25 -11.81
CA TYR A 253 7.40 17.33 -12.75
C TYR A 253 6.42 16.18 -12.54
N ASP A 254 6.90 14.93 -12.55
CA ASP A 254 6.04 13.75 -12.41
C ASP A 254 5.35 13.74 -11.04
N ARG A 255 6.08 14.13 -9.99
CA ARG A 255 5.50 14.32 -8.65
C ARG A 255 4.36 15.32 -8.66
N VAL A 256 4.50 16.48 -9.32
CA VAL A 256 3.42 17.48 -9.43
C VAL A 256 2.24 16.89 -10.18
N MET A 257 2.46 16.22 -11.31
CA MET A 257 1.40 15.61 -12.11
C MET A 257 0.61 14.56 -11.30
N ILE A 258 1.30 13.65 -10.61
CA ILE A 258 0.66 12.62 -9.79
C ILE A 258 -0.12 13.25 -8.64
N LEU A 259 0.46 14.26 -7.99
CA LEU A 259 -0.21 15.00 -6.94
C LEU A 259 -1.45 15.73 -7.47
N SER A 260 -1.44 16.27 -8.69
CA SER A 260 -2.61 16.88 -9.34
C SER A 260 -3.69 15.85 -9.68
N ASP A 261 -3.31 14.72 -10.26
CA ASP A 261 -4.21 13.59 -10.53
C ASP A 261 -4.92 13.12 -9.26
N ARG A 262 -4.20 13.08 -8.12
CA ARG A 262 -4.78 12.72 -6.83
C ARG A 262 -5.77 13.75 -6.29
N ILE A 263 -5.56 15.04 -6.56
CA ILE A 263 -6.57 16.08 -6.25
C ILE A 263 -7.82 15.85 -7.10
N TYR A 264 -7.64 15.61 -8.40
CA TYR A 264 -8.76 15.37 -9.32
C TYR A 264 -9.56 14.14 -8.94
N GLU A 265 -8.91 13.00 -8.69
CA GLU A 265 -9.57 11.72 -8.35
C GLU A 265 -10.36 11.82 -7.04
N ASN A 266 -9.73 12.31 -5.97
CA ASN A 266 -10.40 12.43 -4.67
C ASN A 266 -11.43 13.56 -4.66
N GLY A 267 -11.13 14.68 -5.32
CA GLY A 267 -12.04 15.82 -5.46
C GLY A 267 -13.31 15.45 -6.21
N SER A 268 -13.19 14.70 -7.31
CA SER A 268 -14.33 14.16 -8.06
C SER A 268 -15.18 13.26 -7.15
N ALA A 269 -14.57 12.32 -6.43
CA ALA A 269 -15.31 11.46 -5.50
C ALA A 269 -16.04 12.23 -4.39
N ILE A 270 -15.43 13.30 -3.84
CA ILE A 270 -16.06 14.18 -2.84
C ILE A 270 -17.24 14.94 -3.46
N CYS A 271 -17.06 15.49 -4.67
CA CYS A 271 -18.09 16.26 -5.38
C CYS A 271 -19.27 15.37 -5.78
N TYR A 272 -19.01 14.17 -6.28
CA TYR A 272 -20.01 13.17 -6.62
C TYR A 272 -20.89 12.81 -5.41
N ARG A 273 -20.29 12.53 -4.26
CA ARG A 273 -21.03 12.31 -2.99
C ARG A 273 -21.89 13.52 -2.65
N LEU A 274 -21.31 14.72 -2.69
CA LEU A 274 -22.03 15.95 -2.34
C LEU A 274 -23.21 16.22 -3.28
N ALA A 275 -23.05 15.97 -4.58
CA ALA A 275 -24.12 16.09 -5.56
C ALA A 275 -25.29 15.15 -5.26
N GLN A 276 -25.02 13.92 -4.84
CA GLN A 276 -26.07 12.98 -4.40
C GLN A 276 -26.79 13.45 -3.15
N GLU A 277 -26.07 14.00 -2.17
CA GLU A 277 -26.67 14.54 -0.95
C GLU A 277 -27.59 15.72 -1.25
N LEU A 278 -27.15 16.64 -2.11
CA LEU A 278 -27.97 17.79 -2.55
C LEU A 278 -29.21 17.33 -3.32
N ALA A 279 -29.10 16.32 -4.18
CA ALA A 279 -30.23 15.74 -4.90
C ALA A 279 -31.21 14.99 -3.97
N ALA A 280 -30.71 14.32 -2.93
CA ALA A 280 -31.58 13.68 -1.94
C ALA A 280 -32.39 14.71 -1.14
N VAL A 281 -31.77 15.82 -0.74
CA VAL A 281 -32.44 16.91 -0.02
C VAL A 281 -33.51 17.59 -0.88
N SER A 282 -33.25 17.82 -2.17
CA SER A 282 -34.25 18.41 -3.07
C SER A 282 -35.45 17.47 -3.28
N ASN A 283 -35.21 16.16 -3.40
CA ASN A 283 -36.27 15.16 -3.52
C ASN A 283 -37.15 15.06 -2.26
N VAL A 284 -36.56 15.13 -1.06
CA VAL A 284 -37.31 15.17 0.21
C VAL A 284 -38.15 16.44 0.34
N THR A 285 -37.62 17.59 -0.10
CA THR A 285 -38.34 18.88 -0.06
C THR A 285 -39.51 18.90 -1.05
N THR A 286 -39.37 18.22 -2.19
CA THR A 286 -40.43 18.10 -3.21
C THR A 286 -41.52 17.13 -2.75
N ALA A 287 -41.16 16.02 -2.11
CA ALA A 287 -42.11 15.07 -1.52
C ALA A 287 -42.90 15.69 -0.33
N ALA A 288 -42.27 16.53 0.49
CA ALA A 288 -42.93 17.23 1.59
C ALA A 288 -43.94 18.30 1.12
N ASN A 289 -43.71 18.91 -0.05
CA ASN A 289 -44.62 19.89 -0.65
C ASN A 289 -45.75 19.27 -1.50
N GLY A 290 -45.66 17.97 -1.82
CA GLY A 290 -46.69 17.23 -2.57
C GLY A 290 -47.91 16.76 -1.76
N MET A 291 -47.91 16.93 -0.43
CA MET A 291 -49.05 16.61 0.44
C MET A 291 -49.84 17.88 0.81
N LYS A 292 -50.58 18.44 -0.15
CA LYS A 292 -51.72 19.34 0.13
C LYS A 292 -52.99 18.80 -0.53
N ALA A 293 -54.03 18.70 0.29
CA ALA A 293 -55.35 18.10 0.07
C ALA A 293 -56.12 18.64 -1.15
N PRO A 294 -57.08 17.86 -1.70
CA PRO A 294 -57.83 18.23 -2.90
C PRO A 294 -58.83 19.34 -2.58
N LYS A 295 -58.92 20.36 -3.44
CA LYS A 295 -60.01 21.34 -3.40
C LYS A 295 -60.99 21.07 -4.52
N ASN A 296 -62.22 20.75 -4.11
CA ASN A 296 -63.43 20.69 -4.92
C ASN A 296 -63.64 22.00 -5.69
N GLY A 297 -64.14 21.88 -6.92
CA GLY A 297 -64.46 22.99 -7.80
C GLY A 297 -65.72 23.76 -7.41
N ILE A 298 -65.88 24.91 -8.07
CA ILE A 298 -67.14 25.51 -8.56
C ILE A 298 -66.74 26.46 -9.70
N GLU A 299 -67.49 26.34 -10.81
CA GLU A 299 -67.36 27.05 -12.09
C GLU A 299 -67.73 28.54 -12.01
N GLY A 300 -67.17 29.34 -12.93
CA GLY A 300 -67.59 30.72 -13.20
C GLY A 300 -66.83 31.32 -14.39
N ASN A 301 -67.50 31.38 -15.53
CA ASN A 301 -67.04 31.76 -16.89
C ASN A 301 -66.51 33.20 -17.08
N GLY A 302 -65.69 33.38 -18.14
CA GLY A 302 -65.48 34.63 -18.88
C GLY A 302 -64.00 34.90 -19.21
N GLU A 303 -63.35 34.31 -20.22
CA GLU A 303 -63.43 34.53 -21.69
C GLU A 303 -62.17 35.28 -22.23
N MET A 304 -61.42 34.54 -23.09
CA MET A 304 -60.46 34.93 -24.16
C MET A 304 -59.24 35.82 -23.78
N THR A 305 -58.00 35.41 -24.10
CA THR A 305 -57.47 35.30 -25.47
C THR A 305 -56.41 34.20 -25.66
N ALA A 306 -56.41 33.65 -26.89
CA ALA A 306 -55.66 32.51 -27.39
C ALA A 306 -54.13 32.69 -27.55
N GLY A 307 -53.41 31.56 -27.56
CA GLY A 307 -52.03 31.49 -28.06
C GLY A 307 -51.28 30.19 -27.72
N THR A 308 -51.64 29.11 -28.43
CA THR A 308 -50.79 27.98 -28.89
C THR A 308 -50.06 27.07 -27.89
N GLU A 309 -50.32 25.78 -28.07
CA GLU A 309 -49.66 24.61 -27.48
C GLU A 309 -48.19 24.48 -27.95
N ASP A 310 -47.28 24.10 -27.04
CA ASP A 310 -46.12 23.24 -27.35
C ASP A 310 -45.51 22.63 -26.07
N GLU A 311 -45.13 21.36 -26.19
CA GLU A 311 -44.48 20.46 -25.21
C GLU A 311 -43.22 21.02 -24.53
N PRO A 312 -42.85 20.57 -23.30
CA PRO A 312 -41.59 20.99 -22.69
C PRO A 312 -40.43 20.16 -23.27
N VAL A 313 -39.75 20.73 -24.26
CA VAL A 313 -38.44 20.27 -24.71
C VAL A 313 -37.37 20.71 -23.70
N ALA A 314 -36.56 19.74 -23.27
CA ALA A 314 -35.35 19.97 -22.50
C ALA A 314 -34.39 20.92 -23.25
N GLY A 315 -34.21 22.13 -22.71
CA GLY A 315 -33.28 23.14 -23.20
C GLY A 315 -32.22 23.45 -22.15
N LEU A 316 -31.01 22.92 -22.35
CA LEU A 316 -29.78 23.48 -21.81
C LEU A 316 -29.56 24.83 -22.49
N GLU A 317 -29.77 25.94 -21.78
CA GLU A 317 -29.39 27.26 -22.28
C GLU A 317 -27.90 27.48 -22.07
N MET A 318 -27.17 27.45 -23.18
CA MET A 318 -25.78 27.82 -23.34
C MET A 318 -25.74 29.30 -23.72
N ASP A 319 -25.62 30.18 -22.73
CA ASP A 319 -25.33 31.61 -22.95
C ASP A 319 -23.81 31.80 -23.06
N ASP A 320 -23.32 31.85 -24.30
CA ASP A 320 -21.92 32.09 -24.67
C ASP A 320 -21.81 33.46 -25.37
N LEU A 321 -21.76 34.54 -24.58
CA LEU A 321 -21.38 35.90 -25.04
C LEU A 321 -20.65 36.68 -23.93
N ASP A 322 -19.46 36.21 -23.50
CA ASP A 322 -18.36 37.07 -23.04
C ASP A 322 -17.03 36.29 -23.03
N GLY A 323 -16.19 36.51 -24.05
CA GLY A 323 -14.95 35.77 -24.33
C GLY A 323 -13.78 36.02 -23.35
N GLY A 324 -14.05 36.53 -22.13
CA GLY A 324 -13.04 36.83 -21.11
C GLY A 324 -13.22 36.10 -19.77
N ARG A 325 -14.26 35.28 -19.59
CA ARG A 325 -14.62 34.64 -18.29
C ARG A 325 -14.53 33.12 -18.22
N LYS A 326 -14.00 32.45 -19.25
CA LYS A 326 -13.86 30.98 -19.29
C LYS A 326 -12.76 30.40 -18.36
N MET A 327 -12.11 31.21 -17.49
CA MET A 327 -11.02 30.77 -16.61
C MET A 327 -11.30 30.95 -15.10
N ALA A 328 -12.56 31.01 -14.68
CA ALA A 328 -12.90 31.35 -13.28
C ALA A 328 -13.48 30.21 -12.44
N ALA A 329 -14.00 29.15 -13.07
CA ALA A 329 -14.61 28.02 -12.38
C ALA A 329 -14.71 26.78 -13.28
N ASP A 330 -14.44 25.62 -12.71
CA ASP A 330 -14.61 24.31 -13.34
C ASP A 330 -15.74 23.52 -12.69
N TRP A 331 -16.18 22.45 -13.37
CA TRP A 331 -17.25 21.58 -12.90
C TRP A 331 -16.70 20.20 -12.56
N PHE A 332 -16.90 19.78 -11.32
CA PHE A 332 -16.55 18.45 -10.82
C PHE A 332 -17.82 17.71 -10.45
N ASP A 333 -18.18 16.66 -11.20
CA ASP A 333 -19.37 15.83 -10.97
C ASP A 333 -20.67 16.63 -10.67
N GLY A 334 -20.88 17.73 -11.40
CA GLY A 334 -22.06 18.60 -11.26
C GLY A 334 -21.97 19.64 -10.12
N ILE A 335 -20.82 19.76 -9.46
CA ILE A 335 -20.51 20.81 -8.49
C ILE A 335 -19.59 21.85 -9.15
N LYS A 336 -20.00 23.12 -9.08
CA LYS A 336 -19.18 24.25 -9.53
C LYS A 336 -18.09 24.53 -8.49
N VAL A 337 -16.84 24.57 -8.95
CA VAL A 337 -15.63 24.80 -8.16
C VAL A 337 -14.87 25.98 -8.73
N HIS A 338 -14.45 26.91 -7.88
CA HIS A 338 -13.64 28.07 -8.25
C HIS A 338 -12.17 27.82 -7.91
N HIS A 339 -11.29 28.57 -8.57
CA HIS A 339 -9.89 28.66 -8.16
C HIS A 339 -9.77 29.19 -6.72
N VAL A 340 -8.75 28.73 -6.00
CA VAL A 340 -8.56 29.03 -4.57
C VAL A 340 -8.42 30.53 -4.27
N ASP A 341 -7.87 31.28 -5.22
CA ASP A 341 -7.62 32.72 -5.14
C ASP A 341 -8.78 33.58 -5.68
N TYR A 342 -9.89 32.96 -6.11
CA TYR A 342 -11.02 33.66 -6.71
C TYR A 342 -11.67 34.65 -5.72
N PRO A 343 -11.65 35.96 -6.00
CA PRO A 343 -12.24 36.95 -5.10
C PRO A 343 -13.77 36.87 -5.11
N SER A 344 -14.37 36.56 -3.97
CA SER A 344 -15.83 36.51 -3.79
C SER A 344 -16.25 36.91 -2.38
N SER A 345 -17.28 37.76 -2.30
CA SER A 345 -17.98 38.05 -1.04
C SER A 345 -19.12 37.07 -0.76
N GLU A 346 -19.53 36.27 -1.76
CA GLU A 346 -20.50 35.20 -1.63
C GLU A 346 -19.80 33.87 -1.37
N THR A 347 -20.51 32.92 -0.74
CA THR A 347 -19.98 31.59 -0.46
C THR A 347 -19.71 30.84 -1.76
N ILE A 348 -18.44 30.50 -1.98
CA ILE A 348 -17.93 29.71 -3.11
C ILE A 348 -17.36 28.38 -2.62
N ARG A 349 -17.18 27.45 -3.57
CA ARG A 349 -16.49 26.17 -3.36
C ARG A 349 -15.13 26.20 -4.01
N VAL A 350 -14.11 25.76 -3.29
CA VAL A 350 -12.74 25.61 -3.81
C VAL A 350 -12.24 24.20 -3.51
N LEU A 351 -11.53 23.59 -4.45
CA LEU A 351 -10.98 22.24 -4.35
C LEU A 351 -9.47 22.32 -4.36
N GLY A 352 -8.81 21.52 -3.53
CA GLY A 352 -7.37 21.51 -3.52
C GLY A 352 -6.77 20.61 -2.44
N ARG A 353 -5.46 20.76 -2.27
CA ARG A 353 -4.67 20.06 -1.25
C ARG A 353 -4.25 21.01 -0.14
N VAL A 354 -4.43 20.58 1.10
CA VAL A 354 -3.94 21.32 2.28
C VAL A 354 -2.42 21.24 2.36
N ILE A 355 -1.77 22.38 2.59
CA ILE A 355 -0.33 22.53 2.83
C ILE A 355 -0.07 23.36 4.09
N ILE A 356 1.17 23.36 4.57
CA ILE A 356 1.63 24.24 5.66
C ILE A 356 2.55 25.31 5.07
N ASP A 357 2.32 26.58 5.43
CA ASP A 357 3.14 27.71 5.05
C ASP A 357 4.48 27.68 5.81
N THR A 358 5.58 27.43 5.09
CA THR A 358 6.96 27.40 5.64
C THR A 358 7.58 28.79 5.83
N GLN A 359 6.92 29.88 5.44
CA GLN A 359 7.52 31.23 5.45
C GLN A 359 7.67 31.89 6.85
N SER A 360 7.51 31.15 7.95
CA SER A 360 7.60 31.69 9.33
C SER A 360 8.74 31.14 10.19
N GLU A 361 9.73 30.46 9.59
CA GLU A 361 10.87 29.86 10.33
C GLU A 361 12.04 30.83 10.65
N THR A 362 11.84 32.15 10.58
CA THR A 362 12.85 33.12 11.08
C THR A 362 12.66 33.49 12.55
N GLY A 363 11.74 32.85 13.27
CA GLY A 363 11.55 33.03 14.71
C GLY A 363 11.94 31.79 15.51
N THR A 364 13.00 31.91 16.30
CA THR A 364 13.34 30.94 17.37
C THR A 364 12.11 30.64 18.21
N SER A 365 11.55 29.44 18.08
CA SER A 365 10.44 28.99 18.91
C SER A 365 10.65 27.55 19.33
N GLY A 366 10.61 27.35 20.64
CA GLY A 366 10.75 26.05 21.28
C GLY A 366 9.59 25.12 20.96
N ALA A 367 9.82 23.84 21.23
CA ALA A 367 8.85 22.77 21.13
C ALA A 367 7.51 23.12 21.82
N GLY A 368 6.41 22.97 21.08
CA GLY A 368 5.07 22.82 21.66
C GLY A 368 4.01 23.80 21.15
N GLY A 369 3.51 23.59 19.93
CA GLY A 369 2.26 24.19 19.45
C GLY A 369 2.22 24.38 17.95
N LYS A 370 1.74 23.39 17.19
CA LYS A 370 1.46 23.56 15.75
C LYS A 370 0.35 24.59 15.61
N SER A 371 0.66 25.76 15.06
CA SER A 371 -0.30 26.85 15.00
C SER A 371 -1.29 26.61 13.86
N VAL A 372 -2.59 26.66 14.17
CA VAL A 372 -3.71 26.56 13.21
C VAL A 372 -3.62 27.61 12.08
N ASN A 373 -2.84 28.67 12.30
CA ASN A 373 -2.72 29.84 11.43
C ASN A 373 -1.73 29.69 10.27
N GLN A 374 -1.21 28.49 10.01
CA GLN A 374 -0.22 28.23 8.95
C GLN A 374 -0.78 27.36 7.81
N LEU A 375 -2.09 27.09 7.78
CA LEU A 375 -2.66 26.24 6.74
C LEU A 375 -3.02 27.05 5.49
N SER A 376 -2.59 26.54 4.34
CA SER A 376 -2.97 27.04 3.02
C SER A 376 -3.55 25.90 2.19
N ILE A 377 -4.27 26.25 1.12
CA ILE A 377 -4.75 25.31 0.11
C ILE A 377 -4.06 25.60 -1.21
N VAL A 378 -3.53 24.56 -1.86
CA VAL A 378 -3.04 24.60 -3.24
C VAL A 378 -4.15 24.12 -4.17
N ASP A 379 -4.35 24.87 -5.25
CA ASP A 379 -5.38 24.64 -6.25
C ASP A 379 -5.20 23.31 -6.99
N PHE A 380 -6.24 22.90 -7.71
CA PHE A 380 -6.23 21.72 -8.57
C PHE A 380 -5.55 21.97 -9.94
N ASP A 381 -5.33 23.23 -10.31
CA ASP A 381 -4.65 23.61 -11.55
C ASP A 381 -3.13 23.41 -11.44
N GLU A 382 -2.65 22.37 -12.13
CA GLU A 382 -1.25 21.94 -12.15
C GLU A 382 -0.29 22.95 -12.80
N GLN A 383 -0.78 23.84 -13.65
CA GLN A 383 0.07 24.80 -14.36
C GLN A 383 0.34 26.05 -13.54
N THR A 384 -0.68 26.53 -12.82
CA THR A 384 -0.59 27.79 -12.07
C THR A 384 -0.25 27.59 -10.61
N LEU A 385 -0.52 26.40 -10.03
CA LEU A 385 -0.23 26.03 -8.64
C LEU A 385 -0.59 27.15 -7.65
N ARG A 386 -1.73 27.80 -7.90
CA ARG A 386 -2.22 28.89 -7.05
C ARG A 386 -2.41 28.37 -5.64
N HIS A 387 -2.16 29.22 -4.66
CA HIS A 387 -2.42 28.88 -3.27
C HIS A 387 -3.04 30.05 -2.53
N THR A 388 -3.76 29.75 -1.46
CA THR A 388 -4.44 30.75 -0.64
C THR A 388 -4.45 30.32 0.82
N GLN A 389 -4.20 31.26 1.73
CA GLN A 389 -4.23 31.00 3.17
C GLN A 389 -5.64 30.70 3.65
N LEU A 390 -5.76 29.83 4.65
CA LEU A 390 -7.03 29.42 5.23
C LEU A 390 -7.27 30.10 6.57
N ASP A 391 -8.43 30.73 6.72
CA ASP A 391 -8.97 31.17 8.00
C ASP A 391 -10.04 30.18 8.48
N LEU A 392 -9.70 29.42 9.52
CA LEU A 392 -10.55 28.38 10.11
C LEU A 392 -11.42 28.89 11.26
N SER A 393 -11.41 30.20 11.55
CA SER A 393 -12.12 30.79 12.70
C SER A 393 -13.64 30.63 12.66
N GLN A 394 -14.22 30.47 11.47
CA GLN A 394 -15.67 30.34 11.26
C GLN A 394 -16.15 28.87 11.17
N LEU A 395 -15.23 27.90 11.23
CA LEU A 395 -15.61 26.49 11.24
C LEU A 395 -16.30 26.12 12.56
N ARG A 396 -17.45 25.43 12.43
CA ARG A 396 -18.24 24.97 13.56
C ARG A 396 -18.21 23.46 13.66
N GLY A 397 -18.10 22.96 14.89
CA GLY A 397 -18.08 21.53 15.18
C GLY A 397 -16.69 20.90 14.99
N PRO A 398 -16.62 19.56 15.09
CA PRO A 398 -15.36 18.85 15.04
C PRO A 398 -14.77 18.87 13.63
N TRP A 399 -13.49 19.26 13.52
CA TRP A 399 -12.75 19.21 12.26
C TRP A 399 -11.31 18.75 12.49
N SER A 400 -10.72 18.13 11.47
CA SER A 400 -9.30 17.76 11.44
C SER A 400 -8.80 17.88 10.00
N LEU A 401 -7.69 18.60 9.82
CA LEU A 401 -7.00 18.81 8.57
C LEU A 401 -5.53 18.42 8.71
N PHE A 402 -4.90 17.88 7.66
CA PHE A 402 -3.47 17.58 7.67
C PHE A 402 -2.80 17.87 6.31
N PRO A 403 -1.47 18.03 6.27
CA PRO A 403 -0.75 18.30 5.03
C PRO A 403 -0.90 17.16 4.02
N GLY A 404 -1.24 17.47 2.77
CA GLY A 404 -1.48 16.45 1.74
C GLY A 404 -2.94 16.08 1.56
N GLN A 405 -3.81 16.43 2.50
CA GLN A 405 -5.23 16.11 2.44
C GLN A 405 -5.92 16.85 1.28
N THR A 406 -6.60 16.09 0.43
CA THR A 406 -7.50 16.64 -0.60
C THR A 406 -8.84 16.97 0.02
N VAL A 407 -9.27 18.23 -0.13
CA VAL A 407 -10.48 18.77 0.48
C VAL A 407 -11.22 19.69 -0.50
N LEU A 408 -12.54 19.69 -0.39
CA LEU A 408 -13.42 20.69 -0.97
C LEU A 408 -13.91 21.61 0.15
N LEU A 409 -13.60 22.91 0.06
CA LEU A 409 -13.94 23.90 1.07
C LEU A 409 -15.09 24.79 0.58
N GLU A 410 -16.06 25.06 1.45
CA GLU A 410 -17.07 26.11 1.23
C GLU A 410 -16.72 27.32 2.09
N GLY A 411 -16.70 28.52 1.51
CA GLY A 411 -16.33 29.72 2.24
C GLY A 411 -16.34 30.98 1.39
N ILE A 412 -15.79 32.06 1.93
CA ILE A 412 -15.70 33.36 1.24
C ILE A 412 -14.23 33.77 1.12
N ASN A 413 -13.90 34.48 0.05
CA ASN A 413 -12.56 35.04 -0.16
C ASN A 413 -12.67 36.47 -0.70
N PRO A 414 -13.06 37.47 0.12
CA PRO A 414 -13.39 38.80 -0.40
C PRO A 414 -12.23 39.52 -1.11
N ARG A 415 -10.98 39.15 -0.79
CA ARG A 415 -9.76 39.80 -1.31
C ARG A 415 -8.88 38.89 -2.18
N GLY A 416 -9.26 37.64 -2.39
CA GLY A 416 -8.44 36.65 -3.08
C GLY A 416 -7.27 36.07 -2.27
N THR A 417 -6.93 36.63 -1.10
CA THR A 417 -5.70 36.29 -0.36
C THR A 417 -5.92 35.45 0.91
N LEU A 418 -7.13 35.41 1.45
CA LEU A 418 -7.46 34.70 2.68
C LEU A 418 -8.85 34.12 2.55
N PHE A 419 -8.93 32.79 2.50
CA PHE A 419 -10.16 32.05 2.35
C PHE A 419 -10.72 31.71 3.74
N THR A 420 -11.80 32.38 4.14
CA THR A 420 -12.51 32.08 5.40
C THR A 420 -13.40 30.87 5.20
N VAL A 421 -13.01 29.74 5.80
CA VAL A 421 -13.67 28.45 5.65
C VAL A 421 -14.92 28.39 6.52
N GLN A 422 -16.04 28.03 5.92
CA GLN A 422 -17.33 27.82 6.58
C GLN A 422 -17.71 26.34 6.68
N ARG A 423 -17.31 25.52 5.70
CA ARG A 423 -17.45 24.05 5.73
C ARG A 423 -16.28 23.36 5.07
N VAL A 424 -15.97 22.16 5.54
CA VAL A 424 -14.97 21.25 4.97
C VAL A 424 -15.68 19.98 4.50
N HIS A 425 -15.40 19.56 3.27
CA HIS A 425 -15.77 18.26 2.74
C HIS A 425 -14.50 17.50 2.34
N HIS A 426 -14.24 16.38 3.00
CA HIS A 426 -13.05 15.55 2.73
C HIS A 426 -13.39 14.07 2.57
N GLU A 427 -14.67 13.70 2.69
CA GLU A 427 -15.10 12.30 2.77
C GLU A 427 -15.25 11.68 1.37
N ARG A 428 -14.31 10.81 1.01
CA ARG A 428 -14.48 9.80 -0.04
C ARG A 428 -15.03 8.53 0.59
N ILE A 429 -16.17 8.06 0.10
CA ILE A 429 -16.79 6.82 0.59
C ILE A 429 -16.22 5.64 -0.19
N LEU A 430 -15.27 4.93 0.43
CA LEU A 430 -14.80 3.65 -0.09
C LEU A 430 -15.86 2.56 0.12
N THR A 431 -15.81 1.52 -0.72
CA THR A 431 -16.73 0.41 -0.52
C THR A 431 -16.41 -0.31 0.79
N LEU A 432 -17.44 -0.64 1.57
CA LEU A 432 -17.30 -1.34 2.84
C LEU A 432 -16.77 -2.78 2.67
N PRO A 433 -16.14 -3.36 3.71
CA PRO A 433 -15.62 -4.72 3.67
C PRO A 433 -16.73 -5.75 3.52
N ARG A 434 -16.45 -6.84 2.81
CA ARG A 434 -17.38 -7.97 2.65
C ARG A 434 -17.14 -9.00 3.74
N PRO A 435 -18.17 -9.63 4.32
CA PRO A 435 -17.95 -10.78 5.20
C PRO A 435 -17.22 -11.91 4.46
N PRO A 436 -16.31 -12.64 5.14
CA PRO A 436 -15.50 -13.69 4.52
C PRO A 436 -16.33 -14.98 4.31
N TYR A 437 -17.27 -14.95 3.37
CA TYR A 437 -18.22 -16.05 3.12
C TYR A 437 -17.58 -17.34 2.59
N THR A 438 -16.36 -17.25 2.05
CA THR A 438 -15.56 -18.37 1.58
C THR A 438 -14.92 -19.17 2.72
N LEU A 439 -14.89 -18.61 3.93
CA LEU A 439 -14.32 -19.29 5.08
C LEU A 439 -15.24 -20.45 5.52
N GLU A 440 -14.71 -21.68 5.51
CA GLU A 440 -15.46 -22.89 5.89
C GLU A 440 -15.32 -23.25 7.39
N ARG A 441 -14.24 -22.81 8.04
CA ARG A 441 -13.90 -23.11 9.44
C ARG A 441 -13.25 -21.89 10.10
N PRO A 442 -13.21 -21.80 11.45
CA PRO A 442 -12.47 -20.72 12.09
C PRO A 442 -11.00 -20.66 11.62
N LEU A 443 -10.54 -19.45 11.27
CA LEU A 443 -9.17 -19.14 10.88
C LEU A 443 -8.44 -18.52 12.08
N THR A 444 -7.29 -19.08 12.45
CA THR A 444 -6.43 -18.54 13.53
C THR A 444 -5.22 -17.82 12.95
N MET A 445 -4.90 -16.63 13.49
CA MET A 445 -3.77 -15.83 13.01
C MET A 445 -3.01 -15.22 14.18
N VAL A 446 -1.68 -15.22 14.09
CA VAL A 446 -0.78 -14.51 14.99
C VAL A 446 -0.09 -13.41 14.20
N ILE A 447 -0.05 -12.20 14.77
CA ILE A 447 0.54 -11.01 14.16
C ILE A 447 1.58 -10.46 15.12
N ALA A 448 2.82 -10.35 14.67
CA ALA A 448 3.89 -9.72 15.43
C ALA A 448 4.65 -8.72 14.56
N SER A 449 5.21 -7.72 15.21
CA SER A 449 5.91 -6.64 14.54
C SER A 449 7.22 -6.35 15.26
N ALA A 450 8.22 -5.98 14.47
CA ALA A 450 9.52 -5.56 14.92
C ALA A 450 9.45 -4.40 15.94
N PRO A 451 10.52 -4.15 16.73
CA PRO A 451 11.77 -4.90 16.77
C PRO A 451 11.63 -6.32 17.33
N PHE A 452 12.40 -7.26 16.77
CA PHE A 452 12.42 -8.67 17.15
C PHE A 452 13.58 -9.05 18.10
N THR A 453 14.55 -8.15 18.25
CA THR A 453 15.70 -8.26 19.14
C THR A 453 15.93 -6.92 19.84
N GLY A 454 16.60 -6.95 20.99
CA GLY A 454 16.96 -5.74 21.73
C GLY A 454 18.04 -4.93 21.02
N ARG A 455 18.28 -3.71 21.49
CA ARG A 455 19.36 -2.84 20.96
C ARG A 455 20.75 -3.22 21.46
N ASP A 456 20.81 -4.03 22.52
CA ASP A 456 22.05 -4.38 23.22
C ASP A 456 22.61 -5.75 22.79
N ASP A 457 21.81 -6.56 22.09
CA ASP A 457 22.22 -7.88 21.60
C ASP A 457 21.46 -8.31 20.32
N LEU A 458 22.02 -9.30 19.62
CA LEU A 458 21.43 -9.91 18.43
C LEU A 458 20.99 -11.36 18.70
N LEU A 459 20.44 -11.65 19.88
CA LEU A 459 20.04 -13.00 20.29
C LEU A 459 18.61 -13.37 19.89
N TYR A 460 17.74 -12.39 19.60
CA TYR A 460 16.35 -12.61 19.16
C TYR A 460 15.54 -13.50 20.13
N GLU A 461 15.72 -13.31 21.43
CA GLU A 461 15.05 -14.13 22.46
C GLU A 461 13.52 -14.04 22.37
N ARG A 462 13.00 -12.85 22.07
CA ARG A 462 11.55 -12.59 21.96
C ARG A 462 10.93 -13.26 20.74
N LEU A 463 11.61 -13.18 19.59
CA LEU A 463 11.21 -13.93 18.40
C LEU A 463 11.25 -15.44 18.67
N THR A 464 12.30 -15.93 19.34
CA THR A 464 12.41 -17.34 19.73
C THR A 464 11.21 -17.77 20.60
N GLY A 465 10.85 -16.96 21.60
CA GLY A 465 9.69 -17.22 22.46
C GLY A 465 8.37 -17.25 21.69
N LEU A 466 8.16 -16.32 20.76
CA LEU A 466 6.99 -16.29 19.88
C LEU A 466 6.93 -17.55 18.98
N LEU A 467 8.05 -17.93 18.38
CA LEU A 467 8.12 -19.12 17.53
C LEU A 467 7.85 -20.40 18.33
N GLN A 468 8.31 -20.48 19.58
CA GLN A 468 8.00 -21.59 20.47
C GLN A 468 6.50 -21.65 20.82
N TYR A 469 5.86 -20.49 21.05
CA TYR A 469 4.41 -20.41 21.23
C TYR A 469 3.67 -20.93 20.00
N CYS A 470 4.03 -20.46 18.81
CA CYS A 470 3.45 -20.92 17.54
C CYS A 470 3.75 -22.41 17.25
N ALA A 471 4.91 -22.94 17.66
CA ALA A 471 5.20 -24.36 17.50
C ALA A 471 4.35 -25.25 18.44
N THR A 472 4.00 -24.72 19.62
CA THR A 472 3.19 -25.42 20.63
C THR A 472 1.70 -25.38 20.28
N ASP A 473 1.21 -24.24 19.81
CA ASP A 473 -0.17 -24.02 19.37
C ASP A 473 -0.15 -23.41 17.95
N PRO A 474 -0.04 -24.25 16.89
CA PRO A 474 0.17 -23.80 15.52
C PRO A 474 -1.03 -23.01 14.99
N PRO A 475 -0.86 -21.69 14.71
CA PRO A 475 -1.91 -20.93 14.05
C PRO A 475 -2.02 -21.34 12.58
N ASP A 476 -3.13 -21.02 11.94
CA ASP A 476 -3.24 -21.18 10.48
C ASP A 476 -2.31 -20.19 9.76
N VAL A 477 -2.13 -18.99 10.33
CA VAL A 477 -1.38 -17.89 9.72
C VAL A 477 -0.46 -17.22 10.75
N LEU A 478 0.80 -17.01 10.38
CA LEU A 478 1.75 -16.18 11.11
C LEU A 478 2.15 -14.99 10.24
N LEU A 479 1.76 -13.78 10.63
CA LEU A 479 2.12 -12.52 9.97
C LEU A 479 3.22 -11.82 10.76
N LEU A 480 4.38 -11.62 10.14
CA LEU A 480 5.52 -10.93 10.71
C LEU A 480 5.81 -9.65 9.93
N CYS A 481 5.76 -8.51 10.61
CA CYS A 481 6.12 -7.21 10.05
C CYS A 481 7.54 -6.86 10.47
N GLY A 482 8.42 -6.58 9.49
CA GLY A 482 9.82 -6.17 9.72
C GLY A 482 9.95 -4.80 10.44
N PRO A 483 11.20 -4.33 10.67
CA PRO A 483 12.45 -4.96 10.23
C PRO A 483 12.91 -6.14 11.11
N PHE A 484 13.53 -7.14 10.50
CA PHE A 484 14.20 -8.24 11.19
C PHE A 484 15.60 -7.84 11.63
N ALA A 485 16.34 -7.15 10.77
CA ALA A 485 17.59 -6.50 11.08
C ALA A 485 17.47 -4.99 10.77
N ASP A 486 17.20 -4.24 11.83
CA ASP A 486 16.98 -2.79 11.80
C ASP A 486 18.27 -2.02 11.49
N ALA A 487 18.26 -1.24 10.40
CA ALA A 487 19.40 -0.47 9.93
C ALA A 487 19.86 0.62 10.92
N SER A 488 19.01 1.05 11.85
CA SER A 488 19.38 1.97 12.91
C SER A 488 20.20 1.31 14.04
N CYS A 489 20.23 -0.02 14.11
CA CYS A 489 20.97 -0.75 15.13
C CYS A 489 22.45 -0.87 14.77
N SER A 490 23.31 -0.24 15.58
CA SER A 490 24.75 -0.20 15.34
C SER A 490 25.44 -1.57 15.39
N LEU A 491 24.85 -2.55 16.08
CA LEU A 491 25.44 -3.89 16.24
C LEU A 491 25.58 -4.65 14.92
N TYR A 492 24.73 -4.36 13.92
CA TYR A 492 24.83 -5.02 12.62
C TYR A 492 26.13 -4.66 11.88
N SER A 493 26.77 -3.52 12.21
CA SER A 493 28.07 -3.16 11.63
C SER A 493 29.23 -4.07 12.07
N GLU A 494 29.06 -4.81 13.18
CA GLU A 494 30.09 -5.72 13.71
C GLU A 494 29.95 -7.16 13.19
N VAL A 495 28.89 -7.44 12.43
CA VAL A 495 28.58 -8.75 11.86
C VAL A 495 29.56 -9.09 10.74
N ALA A 496 30.13 -10.30 10.79
CA ALA A 496 31.18 -10.76 9.87
C ALA A 496 30.66 -11.56 8.66
N GLU A 497 29.36 -11.79 8.58
CA GLU A 497 28.65 -12.33 7.41
C GLU A 497 27.94 -11.21 6.64
N THR A 498 27.54 -11.46 5.39
CA THR A 498 26.78 -10.45 4.64
C THR A 498 25.39 -10.26 5.24
N PHE A 499 24.82 -9.06 5.11
CA PHE A 499 23.46 -8.81 5.60
C PHE A 499 22.45 -9.80 5.00
N GLN A 500 22.58 -10.11 3.69
CA GLN A 500 21.72 -11.07 3.01
C GLN A 500 21.79 -12.47 3.63
N GLU A 501 23.00 -13.00 3.86
CA GLU A 501 23.18 -14.30 4.52
C GLU A 501 22.60 -14.30 5.94
N TYR A 502 22.74 -13.18 6.66
CA TYR A 502 22.19 -13.03 7.99
C TYR A 502 20.65 -13.05 7.99
N PHE A 503 20.02 -12.30 7.09
CA PHE A 503 18.57 -12.31 6.92
C PHE A 503 18.04 -13.69 6.52
N GLU A 504 18.72 -14.38 5.60
CA GLU A 504 18.37 -15.74 5.20
C GLU A 504 18.49 -16.74 6.36
N LYS A 505 19.45 -16.55 7.28
CA LYS A 505 19.55 -17.33 8.52
C LYS A 505 18.38 -17.07 9.46
N ILE A 506 17.93 -15.82 9.60
CA ILE A 506 16.74 -15.48 10.39
C ILE A 506 15.51 -16.19 9.82
N VAL A 507 15.29 -16.07 8.50
CA VAL A 507 14.20 -16.76 7.79
C VAL A 507 14.31 -18.28 7.95
N GLY A 508 15.50 -18.84 7.82
CA GLY A 508 15.78 -20.26 8.02
C GLY A 508 15.41 -20.74 9.42
N THR A 509 15.69 -19.94 10.45
CA THR A 509 15.31 -20.24 11.84
C THR A 509 13.80 -20.17 12.06
N ILE A 510 13.13 -19.14 11.51
CA ILE A 510 11.66 -19.01 11.55
C ILE A 510 11.02 -20.26 10.93
N MET A 511 11.42 -20.61 9.71
CA MET A 511 10.89 -21.77 9.00
C MET A 511 11.33 -23.10 9.62
N GLY A 512 12.47 -23.16 10.29
CA GLY A 512 12.89 -24.32 11.08
C GLY A 512 11.96 -24.59 12.27
N ALA A 513 11.46 -23.53 12.91
CA ALA A 513 10.57 -23.62 14.07
C ALA A 513 9.11 -23.91 13.69
N VAL A 514 8.56 -23.23 12.68
CA VAL A 514 7.13 -23.33 12.31
C VAL A 514 6.87 -23.97 10.95
N GLY A 515 7.87 -24.15 10.10
CA GLY A 515 7.69 -24.57 8.71
C GLY A 515 7.22 -26.02 8.52
N SER A 516 7.40 -26.88 9.52
CA SER A 516 6.87 -28.26 9.52
C SER A 516 5.40 -28.34 9.94
N THR A 517 4.82 -27.25 10.43
CA THR A 517 3.42 -27.15 10.83
C THR A 517 2.51 -26.80 9.64
N ARG A 518 1.19 -26.75 9.85
CA ARG A 518 0.21 -26.26 8.85
C ARG A 518 0.17 -24.72 8.76
N THR A 519 1.09 -24.02 9.43
CA THR A 519 1.10 -22.55 9.47
C THR A 519 1.60 -21.97 8.14
N GLU A 520 0.83 -21.08 7.54
CA GLU A 520 1.28 -20.21 6.45
C GLU A 520 1.97 -18.97 7.05
N VAL A 521 3.22 -18.72 6.67
CA VAL A 521 4.03 -17.62 7.17
C VAL A 521 4.08 -16.50 6.14
N PHE A 522 3.67 -15.30 6.56
CA PHE A 522 3.73 -14.08 5.77
C PHE A 522 4.74 -13.12 6.38
N ILE A 523 5.72 -12.70 5.60
CA ILE A 523 6.71 -11.70 5.99
C ILE A 523 6.48 -10.45 5.17
N VAL A 524 6.21 -9.34 5.83
CA VAL A 524 6.03 -8.03 5.19
C VAL A 524 7.34 -7.27 5.20
N ALA A 525 7.71 -6.72 4.04
CA ALA A 525 8.88 -5.88 3.89
C ALA A 525 8.84 -4.64 4.79
N ASN A 526 10.01 -4.07 5.06
CA ASN A 526 10.16 -2.81 5.78
C ASN A 526 11.36 -2.06 5.19
N HIS A 527 11.23 -0.74 5.04
CA HIS A 527 12.26 0.15 4.52
C HIS A 527 13.48 0.31 5.44
N ASP A 528 13.33 0.05 6.75
CA ASP A 528 14.44 0.08 7.72
C ASP A 528 15.22 -1.25 7.79
N GLU A 529 14.98 -2.19 6.87
CA GLU A 529 15.72 -3.46 6.81
C GLU A 529 17.09 -3.29 6.14
N VAL A 530 18.15 -3.78 6.78
CA VAL A 530 19.53 -3.71 6.24
C VAL A 530 19.73 -4.42 4.89
N THR A 531 18.87 -5.39 4.55
CA THR A 531 18.93 -6.18 3.30
C THR A 531 17.95 -5.72 2.22
N GLY A 532 17.24 -4.61 2.43
CA GLY A 532 16.13 -4.17 1.59
C GLY A 532 16.33 -2.86 0.84
N SER A 533 15.29 -2.45 0.10
CA SER A 533 15.16 -1.07 -0.38
C SER A 533 14.85 -0.17 0.81
N PHE A 534 15.56 0.96 0.93
CA PHE A 534 15.36 1.95 1.99
C PHE A 534 14.20 2.92 1.69
N VAL A 535 13.37 2.63 0.70
CA VAL A 535 12.32 3.53 0.20
C VAL A 535 10.96 2.86 0.35
N TYR A 536 9.95 3.66 0.69
CA TYR A 536 8.55 3.27 0.77
C TYR A 536 7.75 3.79 -0.43
N PRO A 537 6.88 2.99 -1.08
CA PRO A 537 6.64 1.56 -0.87
C PRO A 537 7.85 0.65 -1.07
N THR A 538 7.97 -0.37 -0.22
CA THR A 538 9.09 -1.31 -0.19
C THR A 538 8.71 -2.64 -0.87
N PRO A 539 9.51 -3.11 -1.85
CA PRO A 539 9.25 -4.38 -2.53
C PRO A 539 9.43 -5.59 -1.60
N PRO A 540 8.89 -6.77 -1.95
CA PRO A 540 9.06 -7.99 -1.16
C PRO A 540 10.52 -8.43 -1.09
N TYR A 541 10.92 -9.04 0.02
CA TYR A 541 12.25 -9.63 0.16
C TYR A 541 12.49 -10.79 -0.81
N ARG A 542 13.77 -11.01 -1.13
CA ARG A 542 14.24 -12.13 -1.94
C ARG A 542 15.18 -12.98 -1.11
N VAL A 543 14.94 -14.28 -1.13
CA VAL A 543 15.78 -15.27 -0.46
C VAL A 543 16.08 -16.41 -1.43
N ALA A 544 17.27 -17.01 -1.33
CA ALA A 544 17.64 -18.13 -2.17
C ALA A 544 16.82 -19.41 -1.86
N ASN A 545 16.47 -19.61 -0.59
CA ASN A 545 15.79 -20.82 -0.14
C ASN A 545 14.28 -20.77 -0.39
N PHE A 546 13.75 -21.79 -1.05
CA PHE A 546 12.32 -21.91 -1.31
C PHE A 546 11.61 -22.70 -0.20
N TYR A 547 10.58 -22.09 0.39
CA TYR A 547 9.65 -22.72 1.32
C TYR A 547 8.22 -22.58 0.80
N LYS A 548 7.44 -23.68 0.81
CA LYS A 548 6.10 -23.71 0.19
C LYS A 548 5.07 -22.86 0.93
N ASN A 549 5.22 -22.75 2.24
CA ASN A 549 4.31 -22.05 3.16
C ASN A 549 4.89 -20.70 3.62
N LEU A 550 5.84 -20.13 2.88
CA LEU A 550 6.43 -18.83 3.15
C LEU A 550 6.09 -17.86 2.01
N HIS A 551 5.55 -16.71 2.36
CA HIS A 551 5.14 -15.67 1.42
C HIS A 551 5.76 -14.34 1.83
N PHE A 552 6.56 -13.75 0.94
CA PHE A 552 7.06 -12.39 1.12
C PHE A 552 6.09 -11.40 0.49
N LEU A 553 5.72 -10.38 1.26
CA LEU A 553 4.77 -9.33 0.87
C LEU A 553 5.48 -7.97 0.80
N PRO A 554 5.04 -7.08 -0.09
CA PRO A 554 5.52 -5.69 -0.12
C PRO A 554 4.95 -4.88 1.03
N ASP A 555 5.47 -3.68 1.23
CA ASP A 555 4.91 -2.67 2.14
C ASP A 555 4.57 -1.38 1.39
N PRO A 556 3.31 -0.92 1.37
CA PRO A 556 2.14 -1.57 1.96
C PRO A 556 1.66 -2.75 1.10
N CYS A 557 0.78 -3.57 1.65
CA CYS A 557 0.12 -4.63 0.88
C CYS A 557 -1.35 -4.81 1.24
N LEU A 558 -2.11 -5.32 0.26
CA LEU A 558 -3.46 -5.80 0.42
C LEU A 558 -3.52 -7.24 -0.11
N PHE A 559 -3.93 -8.18 0.73
CA PHE A 559 -4.05 -9.58 0.35
C PHE A 559 -5.27 -10.23 0.99
N SER A 560 -5.74 -11.31 0.39
CA SER A 560 -6.93 -12.04 0.81
C SER A 560 -6.59 -13.46 1.20
N ILE A 561 -7.04 -13.90 2.38
CA ILE A 561 -6.95 -15.30 2.82
C ILE A 561 -8.39 -15.82 2.98
N GLU A 562 -8.79 -16.81 2.16
CA GLU A 562 -10.15 -17.40 2.24
C GLU A 562 -11.26 -16.32 2.24
N GLY A 563 -11.08 -15.25 1.45
CA GLY A 563 -12.00 -14.10 1.32
C GLY A 563 -11.97 -13.08 2.46
N LEU A 564 -11.05 -13.22 3.42
CA LEU A 564 -10.71 -12.19 4.40
C LEU A 564 -9.64 -11.26 3.82
N GLU A 565 -10.01 -10.02 3.53
CA GLU A 565 -9.11 -8.99 3.00
C GLU A 565 -8.34 -8.30 4.13
N ILE A 566 -7.02 -8.33 4.06
CA ILE A 566 -6.09 -7.80 5.06
C ILE A 566 -5.21 -6.76 4.38
N GLY A 567 -5.25 -5.54 4.92
CA GLY A 567 -4.30 -4.48 4.60
C GLY A 567 -3.20 -4.41 5.64
N VAL A 568 -1.95 -4.27 5.23
CA VAL A 568 -0.81 -4.12 6.13
C VAL A 568 0.07 -2.97 5.64
N THR A 569 0.52 -2.15 6.59
CA THR A 569 1.63 -1.23 6.36
C THR A 569 2.57 -1.26 7.55
N THR A 570 3.88 -1.29 7.34
CA THR A 570 4.88 -1.30 8.43
C THR A 570 5.29 0.10 8.87
N VAL A 571 5.06 1.09 8.01
CA VAL A 571 5.25 2.52 8.30
C VAL A 571 4.22 3.00 9.33
N ASP A 572 4.67 3.82 10.29
CA ASP A 572 3.82 4.40 11.35
C ASP A 572 2.95 5.57 10.84
N THR A 573 2.19 5.31 9.78
CA THR A 573 1.30 6.28 9.12
C THR A 573 0.34 6.94 10.12
N VAL A 574 -0.19 6.16 11.06
CA VAL A 574 -1.14 6.66 12.06
C VAL A 574 -0.47 7.71 12.94
N ARG A 575 0.72 7.45 13.46
CA ARG A 575 1.48 8.43 14.25
C ARG A 575 1.85 9.65 13.41
N HIS A 576 2.36 9.45 12.19
CA HIS A 576 2.73 10.55 11.30
C HIS A 576 1.56 11.49 11.01
N LEU A 577 0.36 10.94 10.74
CA LEU A 577 -0.85 11.73 10.54
C LEU A 577 -1.27 12.48 11.80
N LEU A 578 -1.22 11.83 12.96
CA LEU A 578 -1.58 12.45 14.23
C LEU A 578 -0.60 13.54 14.66
N ASP A 579 0.68 13.36 14.36
CA ASP A 579 1.67 14.38 14.60
C ASP A 579 1.45 15.53 13.63
N GLY A 580 1.20 15.26 12.34
CA GLY A 580 0.99 16.24 11.27
C GLY A 580 -0.36 16.99 11.29
N GLU A 581 -1.39 16.47 11.95
CA GLU A 581 -2.74 17.06 11.88
C GLU A 581 -2.90 18.36 12.68
N CYS A 582 -3.82 19.19 12.19
CA CYS A 582 -4.39 20.34 12.85
C CYS A 582 -5.88 20.03 13.08
N CYS A 583 -6.33 20.00 14.32
CA CYS A 583 -7.70 19.63 14.63
C CYS A 583 -8.34 20.53 15.67
N SER A 584 -9.67 20.54 15.69
CA SER A 584 -10.44 21.20 16.73
C SER A 584 -10.31 20.46 18.07
N ALA A 585 -10.55 21.17 19.17
CA ALA A 585 -10.46 20.59 20.52
C ALA A 585 -11.46 19.44 20.75
N ASP A 586 -12.56 19.40 19.98
CA ASP A 586 -13.64 18.42 20.07
C ASP A 586 -13.57 17.32 19.00
N ALA A 587 -12.45 17.15 18.30
CA ALA A 587 -12.28 16.25 17.16
C ALA A 587 -12.43 14.72 17.46
N GLY A 588 -12.82 14.31 18.67
CA GLY A 588 -13.15 12.91 18.99
C GLY A 588 -11.94 11.96 19.13
N ASP A 589 -12.15 10.67 18.86
CA ASP A 589 -11.13 9.61 18.99
C ASP A 589 -10.06 9.76 17.90
N LYS A 590 -8.83 10.10 18.32
CA LYS A 590 -7.68 10.32 17.43
C LYS A 590 -7.36 9.13 16.53
N ILE A 591 -7.50 7.90 17.03
CA ILE A 591 -7.18 6.70 16.23
C ILE A 591 -8.24 6.53 15.14
N LYS A 592 -9.51 6.69 15.49
CA LYS A 592 -10.59 6.60 14.49
C LYS A 592 -10.48 7.68 13.43
N ARG A 593 -10.08 8.90 13.82
CA ARG A 593 -9.79 9.99 12.87
C ARG A 593 -8.67 9.63 11.91
N ALA A 594 -7.52 9.16 12.40
CA ALA A 594 -6.38 8.84 11.56
C ALA A 594 -6.71 7.74 10.52
N PHE A 595 -7.40 6.68 10.92
CA PHE A 595 -7.90 5.67 9.95
C PHE A 595 -8.96 6.24 9.01
N GLY A 596 -9.82 7.14 9.51
CA GLY A 596 -10.74 7.91 8.66
C GLY A 596 -9.99 8.67 7.56
N HIS A 597 -8.89 9.35 7.90
CA HIS A 597 -8.04 10.06 6.92
C HIS A 597 -7.47 9.11 5.87
N ILE A 598 -6.92 7.96 6.28
CA ILE A 598 -6.39 6.92 5.37
C ILE A 598 -7.48 6.47 4.38
N PHE A 599 -8.69 6.16 4.87
CA PHE A 599 -9.78 5.69 4.01
C PHE A 599 -10.36 6.81 3.12
N HIS A 600 -10.55 8.01 3.65
CA HIS A 600 -11.07 9.14 2.90
C HIS A 600 -10.10 9.66 1.83
N GLN A 601 -8.79 9.46 2.03
CA GLN A 601 -7.78 9.79 1.02
C GLN A 601 -7.40 8.60 0.13
N ALA A 602 -8.04 7.44 0.34
CA ALA A 602 -7.88 6.23 -0.47
C ALA A 602 -6.40 5.87 -0.70
N SER A 603 -5.57 6.00 0.33
CA SER A 603 -4.14 5.73 0.27
C SER A 603 -3.62 5.26 1.62
N PHE A 604 -2.69 4.31 1.61
CA PHE A 604 -1.97 3.86 2.80
C PHE A 604 -1.12 4.95 3.44
N TYR A 605 -0.70 5.98 2.70
CA TYR A 605 0.11 7.07 3.24
C TYR A 605 -0.29 8.41 2.60
N PRO A 606 -1.30 9.11 3.12
CA PRO A 606 -1.80 10.33 2.49
C PRO A 606 -1.06 11.61 2.91
N LEU A 607 -0.18 11.56 3.93
CA LEU A 607 0.55 12.71 4.44
C LEU A 607 1.58 13.18 3.41
N ASN A 608 1.52 14.45 3.01
CA ASN A 608 2.50 15.04 2.10
C ASN A 608 2.76 16.52 2.44
N PRO A 609 4.03 16.94 2.63
CA PRO A 609 5.24 16.11 2.56
C PRO A 609 5.32 15.08 3.72
N PRO A 610 5.98 13.93 3.51
CA PRO A 610 6.29 13.01 4.61
C PRO A 610 7.28 13.67 5.61
N PRO A 611 7.39 13.14 6.85
CA PRO A 611 8.47 13.47 7.77
C PRO A 611 9.86 13.26 7.16
N GLU A 612 10.88 13.97 7.68
CA GLU A 612 12.25 13.96 7.13
C GLU A 612 12.91 12.58 7.15
N ASP A 613 12.58 11.77 8.16
CA ASP A 613 13.04 10.40 8.34
C ASP A 613 12.28 9.36 7.51
N MET A 614 11.25 9.77 6.76
CA MET A 614 10.39 8.88 5.99
C MET A 614 10.60 9.03 4.48
N PRO A 615 11.42 8.18 3.84
CA PRO A 615 11.71 8.22 2.41
C PRO A 615 10.55 7.63 1.60
N VAL A 616 9.66 8.51 1.13
CA VAL A 616 8.50 8.11 0.29
C VAL A 616 8.75 8.43 -1.17
N ASP A 617 8.65 7.41 -2.02
CA ASP A 617 8.54 7.52 -3.47
C ASP A 617 7.06 7.70 -3.85
N VAL A 618 6.72 8.88 -4.38
CA VAL A 618 5.33 9.26 -4.69
C VAL A 618 4.79 8.47 -5.88
N ASP A 619 5.64 8.12 -6.84
CA ASP A 619 5.25 7.37 -8.04
C ASP A 619 4.86 5.95 -7.66
N MET A 620 5.73 5.31 -6.88
CA MET A 620 5.50 3.97 -6.35
C MET A 620 4.32 3.98 -5.37
N LEU A 621 4.17 5.00 -4.53
CA LEU A 621 3.02 5.15 -3.64
C LEU A 621 1.71 5.28 -4.42
N ASN A 622 1.75 6.00 -5.55
CA ASN A 622 0.60 6.17 -6.41
C ASN A 622 0.18 4.86 -7.09
N GLU A 623 1.12 3.98 -7.43
CA GLU A 623 0.79 2.67 -8.02
C GLU A 623 0.39 1.64 -6.95
N PHE A 624 1.17 1.51 -5.88
CA PHE A 624 1.09 0.40 -4.93
C PHE A 624 0.42 0.75 -3.59
N GLY A 625 0.31 2.04 -3.26
CA GLY A 625 -0.23 2.53 -1.99
C GLY A 625 -1.70 2.92 -2.02
N ARG A 626 -2.44 2.63 -3.10
CA ARG A 626 -3.86 3.01 -3.25
C ARG A 626 -4.80 2.03 -2.54
N LEU A 627 -5.89 2.57 -1.97
CA LEU A 627 -6.97 1.79 -1.37
C LEU A 627 -8.26 1.93 -2.20
N THR A 628 -8.72 0.84 -2.81
CA THR A 628 -9.98 0.82 -3.60
C THR A 628 -11.19 0.43 -2.75
N ARG A 629 -10.96 -0.26 -1.64
CA ARG A 629 -11.96 -0.79 -0.70
C ARG A 629 -11.41 -0.67 0.71
N VAL A 630 -12.31 -0.62 1.70
CA VAL A 630 -11.96 -0.78 3.11
C VAL A 630 -11.73 -2.28 3.40
N PRO A 631 -10.53 -2.71 3.84
CA PRO A 631 -10.25 -4.12 4.12
C PRO A 631 -11.02 -4.61 5.37
N ASN A 632 -11.09 -5.93 5.56
CA ASN A 632 -11.66 -6.51 6.78
C ASN A 632 -10.78 -6.24 8.01
N VAL A 633 -9.47 -6.33 7.83
CA VAL A 633 -8.47 -6.11 8.88
C VAL A 633 -7.40 -5.16 8.34
N MET A 634 -7.01 -4.18 9.14
CA MET A 634 -5.90 -3.28 8.85
C MET A 634 -4.85 -3.41 9.95
N VAL A 635 -3.63 -3.80 9.61
CA VAL A 635 -2.51 -3.91 10.55
C VAL A 635 -1.58 -2.73 10.33
N CYS A 636 -1.47 -1.88 11.35
CA CYS A 636 -0.58 -0.72 11.37
C CYS A 636 0.24 -0.77 12.67
N PRO A 637 1.40 -1.43 12.66
CA PRO A 637 2.31 -1.45 13.80
C PRO A 637 2.77 -0.03 14.15
N SER A 638 2.88 0.24 15.45
CA SER A 638 3.31 1.54 15.94
C SER A 638 3.83 1.44 17.38
N SER A 639 4.76 2.32 17.72
CA SER A 639 5.24 2.58 19.09
C SER A 639 4.14 3.14 20.01
N MET A 640 3.05 3.65 19.44
CA MET A 640 1.88 4.12 20.18
C MET A 640 1.28 3.02 21.08
N ASN A 641 0.40 3.41 22.00
CA ASN A 641 -0.38 2.45 22.79
C ASN A 641 -1.15 1.49 21.87
N ARG A 642 -1.01 0.19 22.14
CA ARG A 642 -1.71 -0.91 21.48
C ARG A 642 -3.20 -0.64 21.39
N PHE A 643 -3.82 -0.94 20.25
CA PHE A 643 -5.24 -0.75 20.07
C PHE A 643 -5.83 -1.79 19.12
N VAL A 644 -7.12 -2.07 19.32
CA VAL A 644 -8.00 -2.65 18.30
C VAL A 644 -9.24 -1.77 18.21
N ARG A 645 -9.56 -1.29 17.01
CA ARG A 645 -10.71 -0.38 16.76
C ARG A 645 -11.47 -0.85 15.53
N GLU A 646 -12.80 -0.76 15.60
CA GLU A 646 -13.67 -0.93 14.43
C GLU A 646 -13.91 0.44 13.78
N ILE A 647 -13.51 0.60 12.51
CA ILE A 647 -13.75 1.81 11.69
C ILE A 647 -14.29 1.36 10.33
N ASN A 648 -15.48 1.83 9.92
CA ASN A 648 -16.11 1.48 8.63
C ASN A 648 -16.19 -0.04 8.37
N GLY A 649 -16.41 -0.84 9.41
CA GLY A 649 -16.46 -2.30 9.33
C GLY A 649 -15.10 -3.00 9.20
N CYS A 650 -13.99 -2.23 9.21
CA CYS A 650 -12.62 -2.72 9.30
C CYS A 650 -12.20 -2.86 10.77
N VAL A 651 -11.49 -3.94 11.10
CA VAL A 651 -10.82 -4.10 12.40
C VAL A 651 -9.37 -3.63 12.26
N CYS A 652 -9.10 -2.42 12.75
CA CYS A 652 -7.78 -1.80 12.73
C CYS A 652 -6.99 -2.19 13.99
N ILE A 653 -5.78 -2.73 13.81
CA ILE A 653 -4.97 -3.36 14.85
C ILE A 653 -3.58 -2.72 14.86
N ASN A 654 -3.18 -2.20 16.03
CA ASN A 654 -1.77 -2.00 16.35
C ASN A 654 -1.37 -3.09 17.36
N PRO A 655 -0.61 -4.13 16.95
CA PRO A 655 -0.17 -5.20 17.84
C PRO A 655 0.85 -4.75 18.89
N GLY A 656 1.44 -3.55 18.72
CA GLY A 656 2.66 -3.14 19.41
C GLY A 656 3.89 -3.91 18.90
N PHE A 657 5.05 -3.58 19.44
CA PHE A 657 6.31 -4.21 19.06
C PHE A 657 6.62 -5.42 19.96
N LEU A 658 7.31 -6.42 19.40
CA LEU A 658 7.55 -7.69 20.08
C LEU A 658 8.58 -7.60 21.22
N ASP A 659 9.60 -6.74 21.07
CA ASP A 659 10.66 -6.60 22.07
C ASP A 659 10.40 -5.50 23.11
N CYS A 660 10.02 -4.29 22.68
CA CYS A 660 9.86 -3.16 23.60
C CYS A 660 8.65 -2.26 23.29
N HIS A 661 7.96 -1.82 24.35
CA HIS A 661 7.00 -0.72 24.28
C HIS A 661 7.49 0.42 25.15
N GLU A 662 7.52 1.63 24.61
CA GLU A 662 8.12 2.82 25.25
C GLU A 662 7.56 3.10 26.65
N THR A 663 6.31 2.73 26.93
CA THR A 663 5.64 3.10 28.19
C THR A 663 5.75 2.05 29.30
N ASP A 664 5.84 0.76 28.97
CA ASP A 664 5.80 -0.31 29.96
C ASP A 664 6.97 -1.31 29.88
N GLY A 665 7.91 -1.11 28.96
CA GLY A 665 9.10 -1.92 28.79
C GLY A 665 8.82 -3.38 28.45
N SER A 666 7.57 -3.73 28.13
CA SER A 666 7.17 -5.09 27.75
C SER A 666 6.73 -5.09 26.30
N GLY A 667 7.15 -6.10 25.54
CA GLY A 667 6.69 -6.29 24.18
C GLY A 667 5.31 -6.95 24.09
N SER A 668 4.78 -7.09 22.89
CA SER A 668 3.48 -7.73 22.64
C SER A 668 3.34 -8.27 21.22
N TYR A 669 2.33 -9.12 21.05
CA TYR A 669 1.84 -9.57 19.75
C TYR A 669 0.31 -9.65 19.78
N ALA A 670 -0.31 -9.68 18.60
CA ALA A 670 -1.75 -9.88 18.48
C ALA A 670 -2.07 -11.31 18.03
N ARG A 671 -3.19 -11.83 18.50
CA ARG A 671 -3.78 -13.08 18.01
C ARG A 671 -5.23 -12.84 17.63
N LEU A 672 -5.64 -13.43 16.53
CA LEU A 672 -6.90 -13.20 15.86
C LEU A 672 -7.56 -14.55 15.57
N VAL A 673 -8.88 -14.60 15.77
CA VAL A 673 -9.72 -15.70 15.31
C VAL A 673 -10.86 -15.10 14.49
N VAL A 674 -11.02 -15.61 13.28
CA VAL A 674 -12.11 -15.22 12.37
C VAL A 674 -13.04 -16.40 12.20
N TYR A 675 -14.32 -16.20 12.48
CA TYR A 675 -15.34 -17.23 12.36
C TYR A 675 -16.03 -17.16 10.99
N PRO A 676 -16.43 -18.32 10.43
CA PRO A 676 -17.20 -18.35 9.19
C PRO A 676 -18.57 -17.69 9.40
N PRO A 677 -19.04 -16.85 8.47
CA PRO A 677 -20.40 -16.32 8.52
C PRO A 677 -21.45 -17.44 8.48
N GLU A 678 -22.46 -17.38 9.36
CA GLU A 678 -23.62 -18.29 9.26
C GLU A 678 -24.33 -18.04 7.92
N GLN A 679 -24.23 -18.99 6.99
CA GLN A 679 -25.00 -18.95 5.75
C GLN A 679 -26.48 -19.17 6.09
N THR A 680 -27.24 -18.08 6.25
CA THR A 680 -28.70 -18.16 6.15
C THR A 680 -29.01 -18.63 4.74
N ALA A 681 -29.45 -19.89 4.61
CA ALA A 681 -29.94 -20.44 3.36
C ALA A 681 -30.99 -19.50 2.76
N THR A 682 -30.62 -18.75 1.73
CA THR A 682 -31.56 -18.02 0.90
C THR A 682 -32.43 -19.06 0.22
N ALA A 683 -33.68 -19.18 0.69
CA ALA A 683 -34.70 -19.96 0.02
C ALA A 683 -34.77 -19.49 -1.45
N ALA A 684 -34.40 -20.37 -2.37
CA ALA A 684 -34.61 -20.17 -3.80
C ALA A 684 -36.11 -19.88 -4.03
N PRO A 685 -36.48 -18.94 -4.93
CA PRO A 685 -37.87 -18.69 -5.22
C PRO A 685 -38.44 -19.93 -5.93
N ALA A 686 -39.32 -20.66 -5.25
CA ALA A 686 -40.09 -21.72 -5.87
C ALA A 686 -40.95 -21.09 -6.98
N ALA A 687 -40.81 -21.61 -8.20
CA ALA A 687 -41.64 -21.24 -9.34
C ALA A 687 -43.11 -21.47 -8.98
N ALA A 688 -43.89 -20.39 -8.91
CA ALA A 688 -45.34 -20.45 -8.78
C ALA A 688 -45.93 -20.72 -10.18
N THR A 689 -46.75 -21.77 -10.25
CA THR A 689 -47.61 -22.10 -11.37
C THR A 689 -48.93 -21.36 -11.20
N ASP A 690 -49.45 -20.81 -12.30
CA ASP A 690 -50.71 -20.06 -12.38
C ASP A 690 -51.95 -20.89 -11.97
N ALA A 691 -52.86 -20.28 -11.21
CA ALA A 691 -54.32 -20.46 -11.32
C ALA A 691 -55.10 -19.43 -10.48
N ASP A 692 -55.58 -18.40 -11.17
CA ASP A 692 -56.86 -17.66 -11.09
C ASP A 692 -57.82 -17.83 -9.88
N SER A 693 -58.17 -16.71 -9.21
CA SER A 693 -59.55 -16.14 -9.16
C SER A 693 -59.76 -15.13 -8.00
N ASP A 694 -60.47 -14.05 -8.35
CA ASP A 694 -60.84 -12.87 -7.56
C ASP A 694 -61.60 -13.13 -6.23
N GLN A 695 -61.30 -12.33 -5.19
CA GLN A 695 -62.24 -11.36 -4.59
C GLN A 695 -61.65 -10.59 -3.39
N GLN A 696 -62.10 -9.34 -3.27
CA GLN A 696 -61.66 -8.23 -2.42
C GLN A 696 -61.79 -8.47 -0.91
N GLN A 697 -60.80 -8.01 -0.14
CA GLN A 697 -61.03 -7.13 1.03
C GLN A 697 -59.73 -6.45 1.50
N GLU A 698 -59.72 -5.13 1.34
CA GLU A 698 -58.67 -4.22 1.75
C GLU A 698 -58.74 -3.98 3.27
N GLN A 699 -57.82 -4.56 4.03
CA GLN A 699 -57.45 -4.10 5.37
C GLN A 699 -55.94 -3.92 5.41
N THR A 700 -55.52 -2.66 5.38
CA THR A 700 -54.15 -2.18 5.50
C THR A 700 -53.59 -2.52 6.89
N LYS A 701 -53.06 -3.74 7.02
CA LYS A 701 -52.15 -4.14 8.08
C LYS A 701 -50.73 -3.86 7.58
N THR A 702 -50.08 -2.87 8.18
CA THR A 702 -48.67 -2.53 7.94
C THR A 702 -47.78 -3.72 8.26
N THR A 703 -47.45 -4.51 7.24
CA THR A 703 -46.42 -5.55 7.31
C THR A 703 -45.07 -4.87 7.12
N THR A 704 -44.43 -4.47 8.23
CA THR A 704 -42.99 -4.23 8.28
C THR A 704 -42.29 -5.55 7.95
N THR A 705 -41.83 -5.70 6.72
CA THR A 705 -40.79 -6.68 6.39
C THR A 705 -39.57 -6.36 7.24
N PRO A 706 -39.08 -7.29 8.09
CA PRO A 706 -37.83 -7.06 8.80
C PRO A 706 -36.72 -7.12 7.75
N THR A 707 -36.14 -5.96 7.42
CA THR A 707 -34.85 -5.93 6.72
C THR A 707 -33.86 -6.69 7.61
N VAL A 708 -33.50 -7.91 7.21
CA VAL A 708 -32.45 -8.67 7.89
C VAL A 708 -31.16 -7.89 7.67
N VAL A 709 -30.80 -7.06 8.65
CA VAL A 709 -29.53 -6.34 8.66
C VAL A 709 -28.44 -7.40 8.74
N GLN A 710 -27.79 -7.70 7.61
CA GLN A 710 -26.63 -8.58 7.61
C GLN A 710 -25.58 -7.99 8.56
N PRO A 711 -25.00 -8.81 9.46
CA PRO A 711 -24.04 -8.31 10.43
C PRO A 711 -22.76 -7.82 9.75
N SER A 712 -22.12 -6.79 10.32
CA SER A 712 -20.88 -6.22 9.76
C SER A 712 -19.77 -7.27 9.67
N ALA A 713 -18.85 -7.13 8.71
CA ALA A 713 -17.74 -8.07 8.55
C ALA A 713 -16.87 -8.18 9.81
N ALA A 714 -16.64 -7.06 10.51
CA ALA A 714 -15.94 -7.00 11.78
C ALA A 714 -16.57 -7.86 12.90
N SER A 715 -17.86 -8.19 12.78
CA SER A 715 -18.57 -8.93 13.81
C SER A 715 -18.19 -10.40 13.93
N TYR A 716 -17.50 -10.94 12.93
CA TYR A 716 -16.99 -12.31 12.87
C TYR A 716 -15.55 -12.43 13.40
N ILE A 717 -14.96 -11.31 13.82
CA ILE A 717 -13.55 -11.21 14.17
C ILE A 717 -13.42 -11.03 15.68
N ALA A 718 -12.56 -11.85 16.30
CA ALA A 718 -12.14 -11.70 17.69
C ALA A 718 -10.63 -11.56 17.75
N CYS A 719 -10.13 -10.57 18.49
CA CYS A 719 -8.71 -10.24 18.58
C CYS A 719 -8.29 -10.05 20.04
N GLN A 720 -7.10 -10.50 20.39
CA GLN A 720 -6.44 -10.19 21.65
C GLN A 720 -5.02 -9.71 21.41
N ILE A 721 -4.57 -8.76 22.21
CA ILE A 721 -3.16 -8.34 22.25
C ILE A 721 -2.58 -8.88 23.56
N VAL A 722 -1.50 -9.64 23.44
CA VAL A 722 -0.87 -10.40 24.51
C VAL A 722 0.56 -9.88 24.72
N LYS A 723 0.99 -9.75 25.97
CA LYS A 723 2.37 -9.39 26.30
C LYS A 723 3.33 -10.54 25.97
N SER A 724 4.47 -10.24 25.33
CA SER A 724 5.49 -11.22 24.96
C SER A 724 6.26 -11.78 26.16
#